data_AF-A0A1Q4YUY8-F1
#
_entry.id   AF-A0A1Q4YUY8-F1
#
_cell.length_a   1.000
_cell.length_b   1.000
_cell.length_c   1.000
_cell.angle_alpha   90.00
_cell.angle_beta   90.00
_cell.angle_gamma   90.00
#
_symmetry.space_group_name_H-M   'P 1'
#
loop_
_entity.id
_entity.type
_entity.pdbx_description
1 polymer ?
#
loop_
_entity_poly.entity_id
_entity_poly.type
_entity_poly.pdbx_seq_one_letter_code
_entity_poly.pdbx_strand_id
1 'polypeptide(L)'
;MTGSGGESGPSPHRSTFRPDIEGLRAVAVVAVLAFHAGIPGLAGGFVGVDIFFVISGYLITGLLVREAITTGRIRLGDFFSRRARRLLPSAAVVLAAVAVAGAWLTVPLRRTDLEYDVVAAALSVANWRFVSQRTDYLAAGHDQSPLLHFWSLAVEEQFYLFWAPLLAVLVTVAARAVRRGRAVRGTVALVTAVLALGSLALSLRWTDSSVSLAYLGTPSRVWQFGAGALLALLPWHLMRGPRPLRLLCGWAGAAAIVWCVLSYDASTPYPGYAALVPTLATAAVILAAIPGRGERYVEGPYGVGRLLAGRAPRAIGRLSYNLYLWHWPVLVLAEARFGALGWPERTALTVASALPALATMRWVEQPLRRSRTVSELPRRGLAVGVSAIILPVVLALVVGTTTLRLLGPATPVDLQGLAPGAAAGPSLLVRGAGAPLADGPVVPNPVQARKDFPPDGACEVAPAVTRSPTCLFGATDSPDRIVLLGDSHAGQWFSPMLALAAERGWALQELVKQGCPLPRLAVDSPQLGRAYRECDTWRADALERLRKQPKPRLIVIASLNRYTADPALLARGWEETLKPLRALGAPIVYIEDTPVPGTDIPACVSGRPEDPGACAFARKDAVPADPLARRIASGALPGVRSISVNPVLCPGDGPVCPAVRDRVLLYRDDAHLTNVAAVVLTPRLERLLGESGALSAPGVPVTPAPSAPGRPGADGWTELLRDDFEGPAGSRPSAAHWQYDRGTCYPGCPAPQWGTGEIETMTDSTDNVRLDGKGALEIVPTRKAGEWSSGRIETRRSDFAPPPGGMLRIEASIALPDVTGAGAAGYWPAFWTLGAPLRDGYTGWPGVGELDIMESVNGRDTVFGSMHCGVLEGGPCEEPVGLTSGPQPCPGCRTAFHSYAVEVDLSPGAEQVRWYLDGRLYHRVTAAAMDGRTWKRAVDHGVFLILNVAVGGKLPLADGASPGPATEPGHPMRVDRVTVSAREGAAAAR
;
A
#
# COMPACT_ATOMS: atom_id res chain seq x y z
N MET A 1 76.27 49.50 -1.66
CA MET A 1 75.00 49.66 -2.40
C MET A 1 74.42 48.29 -2.67
N THR A 2 73.13 48.14 -2.41
CA THR A 2 72.37 46.92 -2.09
C THR A 2 71.95 46.10 -3.31
N GLY A 3 72.12 44.78 -3.27
CA GLY A 3 71.51 43.82 -4.21
C GLY A 3 70.88 42.65 -3.44
N SER A 4 69.57 42.72 -3.25
CA SER A 4 68.72 41.84 -2.43
C SER A 4 68.50 40.45 -3.04
N GLY A 5 68.61 39.42 -2.21
CA GLY A 5 68.23 38.04 -2.54
C GLY A 5 66.73 37.89 -2.77
N GLY A 6 66.39 37.08 -3.78
CA GLY A 6 65.04 36.57 -4.02
C GLY A 6 64.99 35.08 -3.70
N GLU A 7 64.46 34.75 -2.52
CA GLU A 7 64.09 33.39 -2.13
C GLU A 7 63.08 32.82 -3.14
N SER A 8 63.44 31.67 -3.73
CA SER A 8 62.55 30.86 -4.53
C SER A 8 61.51 30.21 -3.62
N GLY A 9 60.36 30.87 -3.46
CA GLY A 9 59.23 30.34 -2.70
C GLY A 9 58.76 28.98 -3.25
N PRO A 10 58.36 28.03 -2.39
CA PRO A 10 57.93 26.70 -2.81
C PRO A 10 56.65 26.79 -3.65
N SER A 11 56.69 26.21 -4.85
CA SER A 11 55.57 26.15 -5.78
C SER A 11 54.40 25.34 -5.20
N PRO A 12 53.14 25.76 -5.41
CA PRO A 12 51.97 25.05 -4.89
C PRO A 12 51.84 23.67 -5.55
N HIS A 13 51.89 22.61 -4.74
CA HIS A 13 51.78 21.21 -5.17
C HIS A 13 50.55 20.98 -6.06
N ARG A 14 50.80 20.70 -7.36
CA ARG A 14 49.80 20.12 -8.28
C ARG A 14 49.24 18.83 -7.66
N SER A 15 47.93 18.59 -7.76
CA SER A 15 47.35 17.31 -7.33
C SER A 15 47.88 16.18 -8.21
N THR A 16 48.83 15.40 -7.70
CA THR A 16 49.32 14.20 -8.38
C THR A 16 48.16 13.20 -8.51
N PHE A 17 47.89 12.78 -9.74
CA PHE A 17 46.90 11.75 -10.05
C PHE A 17 47.22 10.45 -9.30
N ARG A 18 46.20 9.77 -8.75
CA ARG A 18 46.32 8.54 -7.94
C ARG A 18 45.84 7.31 -8.73
N PRO A 19 46.74 6.62 -9.46
CA PRO A 19 46.38 5.48 -10.31
C PRO A 19 45.87 4.27 -9.50
N ASP A 20 46.32 4.14 -8.26
CA ASP A 20 45.92 3.09 -7.32
C ASP A 20 44.44 3.17 -6.93
N ILE A 21 43.87 4.37 -6.83
CA ILE A 21 42.43 4.56 -6.55
C ILE A 21 41.57 4.13 -7.74
N GLU A 22 42.03 4.36 -8.98
CA GLU A 22 41.36 3.80 -10.16
C GLU A 22 41.38 2.27 -10.14
N GLY A 23 42.52 1.65 -9.78
CA GLY A 23 42.59 0.21 -9.61
C GLY A 23 41.69 -0.33 -8.51
N LEU A 24 41.56 0.39 -7.39
CA LEU A 24 40.68 -0.02 -6.30
C LEU A 24 39.20 0.01 -6.71
N ARG A 25 38.80 0.98 -7.56
CA ARG A 25 37.46 0.99 -8.19
C ARG A 25 37.24 -0.22 -9.10
N ALA A 26 38.30 -0.76 -9.71
CA ALA A 26 38.18 -2.00 -10.49
C ALA A 26 37.91 -3.21 -9.61
N VAL A 27 38.61 -3.33 -8.47
CA VAL A 27 38.33 -4.38 -7.48
C VAL A 27 36.89 -4.31 -7.02
N ALA A 28 36.42 -3.11 -6.68
CA ALA A 28 35.06 -2.87 -6.23
C ALA A 28 33.99 -3.29 -7.26
N VAL A 29 34.10 -2.85 -8.53
CA VAL A 29 33.12 -3.20 -9.56
C VAL A 29 33.17 -4.68 -9.92
N VAL A 30 34.36 -5.29 -10.02
CA VAL A 30 34.48 -6.71 -10.35
C VAL A 30 33.86 -7.59 -9.27
N ALA A 31 34.04 -7.24 -7.99
CA ALA A 31 33.38 -7.95 -6.89
C ALA A 31 31.85 -7.90 -7.02
N VAL A 32 31.27 -6.72 -7.27
CA VAL A 32 29.81 -6.59 -7.44
C VAL A 32 29.29 -7.35 -8.66
N LEU A 33 30.00 -7.27 -9.79
CA LEU A 33 29.64 -8.00 -11.00
C LEU A 33 29.70 -9.52 -10.80
N ALA A 34 30.69 -10.03 -10.08
CA ALA A 34 30.80 -11.45 -9.74
C ALA A 34 29.65 -11.92 -8.84
N PHE A 35 29.26 -11.08 -7.87
CA PHE A 35 28.09 -11.32 -7.02
C PHE A 35 26.81 -11.39 -7.85
N HIS A 36 26.54 -10.40 -8.71
CA HIS A 36 25.34 -10.40 -9.56
C HIS A 36 25.33 -11.50 -10.62
N ALA A 37 26.51 -11.95 -11.07
CA ALA A 37 26.62 -13.10 -11.95
C ALA A 37 26.37 -14.45 -11.23
N GLY A 38 26.27 -14.45 -9.90
CA GLY A 38 26.05 -15.66 -9.09
C GLY A 38 27.23 -16.63 -9.11
N ILE A 39 28.46 -16.14 -9.30
CA ILE A 39 29.64 -17.00 -9.38
C ILE A 39 29.86 -17.71 -8.04
N PRO A 40 29.93 -19.06 -8.02
CA PRO A 40 30.13 -19.82 -6.78
C PRO A 40 31.37 -19.37 -6.00
N GLY A 41 31.22 -19.17 -4.69
CA GLY A 41 32.29 -18.73 -3.80
C GLY A 41 32.58 -17.22 -3.84
N LEU A 42 31.85 -16.41 -4.63
CA LEU A 42 32.00 -14.95 -4.69
C LEU A 42 30.73 -14.21 -4.23
N ALA A 43 29.92 -14.85 -3.38
CA ALA A 43 28.66 -14.31 -2.87
C ALA A 43 28.85 -13.03 -2.04
N GLY A 44 30.03 -12.84 -1.42
CA GLY A 44 30.35 -11.63 -0.65
C GLY A 44 30.70 -10.43 -1.51
N GLY A 45 30.62 -10.53 -2.84
CA GLY A 45 31.01 -9.46 -3.77
C GLY A 45 30.23 -8.15 -3.62
N PHE A 46 29.06 -8.17 -2.96
CA PHE A 46 28.28 -6.97 -2.63
C PHE A 46 29.04 -5.95 -1.77
N VAL A 47 30.06 -6.37 -1.01
CA VAL A 47 30.94 -5.47 -0.23
C VAL A 47 31.71 -4.48 -1.10
N GLY A 48 31.79 -4.71 -2.41
CA GLY A 48 32.38 -3.78 -3.37
C GLY A 48 31.71 -2.40 -3.34
N VAL A 49 30.42 -2.30 -2.97
CA VAL A 49 29.72 -1.02 -2.82
C VAL A 49 30.31 -0.20 -1.65
N ASP A 50 30.68 -0.84 -0.54
CA ASP A 50 31.32 -0.17 0.60
C ASP A 50 32.68 0.41 0.21
N ILE A 51 33.44 -0.31 -0.62
CA ILE A 51 34.71 0.17 -1.18
C ILE A 51 34.47 1.46 -1.99
N PHE A 52 33.42 1.49 -2.81
CA PHE A 52 33.04 2.69 -3.56
C PHE A 52 32.68 3.86 -2.64
N PHE A 53 31.88 3.63 -1.61
CA PHE A 53 31.47 4.68 -0.67
C PHE A 53 32.66 5.31 0.04
N VAL A 54 33.63 4.50 0.49
CA VAL A 54 34.88 5.01 1.09
C VAL A 54 35.69 5.82 0.08
N ILE A 55 35.88 5.32 -1.15
CA ILE A 55 36.59 6.05 -2.21
C ILE A 55 35.92 7.39 -2.50
N SER A 56 34.59 7.39 -2.60
CA SER A 56 33.78 8.57 -2.90
C SER A 56 33.87 9.63 -1.80
N GLY A 57 33.76 9.22 -0.53
CA GLY A 57 33.98 10.09 0.62
C GLY A 57 35.38 10.73 0.63
N TYR A 58 36.42 9.93 0.33
CA TYR A 58 37.81 10.39 0.28
C TYR A 58 38.05 11.41 -0.84
N LEU A 59 37.65 11.08 -2.07
CA LEU A 59 37.91 11.93 -3.24
C LEU A 59 37.13 13.25 -3.16
N ILE A 60 35.84 13.21 -2.84
CA ILE A 60 34.99 14.40 -2.86
C ILE A 60 35.35 15.35 -1.73
N THR A 61 35.53 14.83 -0.51
CA THR A 61 35.98 15.65 0.62
C THR A 61 37.35 16.25 0.36
N GLY A 62 38.29 15.46 -0.16
CA GLY A 62 39.64 15.93 -0.48
C GLY A 62 39.66 17.02 -1.56
N LEU A 63 38.78 16.95 -2.57
CA LEU A 63 38.63 17.97 -3.60
C LEU A 63 38.05 19.27 -3.03
N LEU A 64 36.93 19.17 -2.30
CA LEU A 64 36.20 20.32 -1.75
C LEU A 64 37.01 21.07 -0.68
N VAL A 65 37.66 20.34 0.23
CA VAL A 65 38.51 20.93 1.27
C VAL A 65 39.74 21.59 0.65
N ARG A 66 40.32 21.00 -0.41
CA ARG A 66 41.45 21.63 -1.12
C ARG A 66 41.02 22.94 -1.77
N GLU A 67 39.89 22.94 -2.48
CA GLU A 67 39.34 24.15 -3.10
C GLU A 67 39.06 25.24 -2.06
N ALA A 68 38.46 24.86 -0.92
CA ALA A 68 38.23 25.76 0.20
C ALA A 68 39.52 26.37 0.75
N ILE A 69 40.59 25.57 0.89
CA ILE A 69 41.87 26.04 1.40
C ILE A 69 42.59 26.94 0.38
N THR A 70 42.55 26.60 -0.91
CA THR A 70 43.29 27.35 -1.94
C THR A 70 42.56 28.62 -2.39
N THR A 71 41.22 28.62 -2.36
CA THR A 71 40.41 29.74 -2.89
C THR A 71 39.57 30.46 -1.85
N GLY A 72 39.54 29.97 -0.60
CA GLY A 72 38.75 30.53 0.50
C GLY A 72 37.24 30.22 0.44
N ARG A 73 36.75 29.55 -0.61
CA ARG A 73 35.34 29.19 -0.79
C ARG A 73 35.18 27.90 -1.59
N ILE A 74 33.98 27.34 -1.57
CA ILE A 74 33.59 26.18 -2.40
C ILE A 74 32.64 26.67 -3.50
N ARG A 75 32.96 26.41 -4.76
CA ARG A 75 32.11 26.77 -5.91
C ARG A 75 31.19 25.60 -6.26
N LEU A 76 30.05 25.51 -5.57
CA LEU A 76 29.07 24.43 -5.74
C LEU A 76 28.61 24.26 -7.20
N GLY A 77 28.37 25.35 -7.92
CA GLY A 77 28.00 25.30 -9.34
C GLY A 77 29.06 24.61 -10.21
N ASP A 78 30.33 24.88 -9.98
CA ASP A 78 31.44 24.26 -10.72
C ASP A 78 31.58 22.77 -10.35
N PHE A 79 31.39 22.45 -9.07
CA PHE A 79 31.42 21.08 -8.55
C PHE A 79 30.32 20.22 -9.21
N PHE A 80 29.05 20.64 -9.10
CA PHE A 80 27.93 19.89 -9.66
C PHE A 80 27.96 19.88 -11.20
N SER A 81 28.39 20.97 -11.86
CA SER A 81 28.52 21.01 -13.32
C SER A 81 29.53 19.98 -13.86
N ARG A 82 30.68 19.80 -13.18
CA ARG A 82 31.67 18.77 -13.58
C ARG A 82 31.12 17.36 -13.39
N ARG A 83 30.34 17.14 -12.32
CA ARG A 83 29.78 15.82 -12.00
C ARG A 83 28.61 15.47 -12.92
N ALA A 84 27.71 16.42 -13.16
CA ALA A 84 26.59 16.28 -14.11
C ALA A 84 27.07 15.82 -15.49
N ARG A 85 28.07 16.51 -16.08
CA ARG A 85 28.64 16.16 -17.39
C ARG A 85 29.36 14.81 -17.45
N ARG A 86 29.74 14.26 -16.30
CA ARG A 86 30.46 12.98 -16.21
C ARG A 86 29.52 11.81 -16.02
N LEU A 87 28.43 11.97 -15.26
CA LEU A 87 27.63 10.83 -14.78
C LEU A 87 26.25 10.77 -15.43
N LEU A 88 25.55 11.90 -15.51
CA LEU A 88 24.15 11.94 -15.92
C LEU A 88 23.94 11.53 -17.39
N PRO A 89 24.79 11.91 -18.37
CA PRO A 89 24.60 11.46 -19.75
C PRO A 89 24.62 9.94 -19.91
N SER A 90 25.55 9.23 -19.27
CA SER A 90 25.59 7.77 -19.35
C SER A 90 24.40 7.13 -18.65
N ALA A 91 24.01 7.65 -17.48
CA ALA A 91 22.82 7.18 -16.77
C ALA A 91 21.57 7.38 -17.64
N ALA A 92 21.43 8.52 -18.31
CA ALA A 92 20.31 8.81 -19.19
C ALA A 92 20.20 7.81 -20.35
N VAL A 93 21.33 7.42 -20.96
CA VAL A 93 21.35 6.40 -22.02
C VAL A 93 20.84 5.07 -21.48
N VAL A 94 21.30 4.64 -20.30
CA VAL A 94 20.84 3.38 -19.70
C VAL A 94 19.37 3.46 -19.31
N LEU A 95 18.93 4.53 -18.66
CA LEU A 95 17.53 4.71 -18.27
C LEU A 95 16.60 4.75 -19.49
N ALA A 96 17.01 5.43 -20.57
CA ALA A 96 16.26 5.43 -21.83
C ALA A 96 16.25 4.04 -22.47
N ALA A 97 17.39 3.34 -22.51
CA ALA A 97 17.47 1.98 -23.03
C ALA A 97 16.60 1.00 -22.23
N VAL A 98 16.55 1.13 -20.90
CA VAL A 98 15.70 0.34 -20.03
C VAL A 98 14.22 0.70 -20.20
N ALA A 99 13.88 1.98 -20.34
CA ALA A 99 12.50 2.40 -20.61
C ALA A 99 12.00 1.83 -21.96
N VAL A 100 12.81 1.90 -23.01
CA VAL A 100 12.49 1.32 -24.32
C VAL A 100 12.46 -0.21 -24.24
N ALA A 101 13.54 -0.85 -23.80
CA ALA A 101 13.59 -2.31 -23.73
C ALA A 101 12.49 -2.86 -22.82
N GLY A 102 12.19 -2.20 -21.71
CA GLY A 102 11.09 -2.53 -20.82
C GLY A 102 9.73 -2.41 -21.49
N ALA A 103 9.48 -1.36 -22.27
CA ALA A 103 8.24 -1.23 -23.03
C ALA A 103 8.02 -2.38 -24.02
N TRP A 104 9.10 -2.98 -24.55
CA TRP A 104 9.05 -4.05 -25.55
C TRP A 104 9.08 -5.45 -24.93
N LEU A 105 9.84 -5.64 -23.85
CA LEU A 105 10.13 -6.95 -23.25
C LEU A 105 9.24 -7.27 -22.05
N THR A 106 8.59 -6.28 -21.44
CA THR A 106 7.74 -6.48 -20.27
C THR A 106 6.25 -6.36 -20.60
N VAL A 107 5.44 -7.04 -19.80
CA VAL A 107 3.97 -6.98 -19.87
C VAL A 107 3.44 -5.62 -19.40
N PRO A 108 2.29 -5.15 -19.91
CA PRO A 108 1.72 -3.84 -19.59
C PRO A 108 1.78 -3.46 -18.10
N LEU A 109 1.35 -4.33 -17.20
CA LEU A 109 1.31 -4.00 -15.77
C LEU A 109 2.71 -3.88 -15.13
N ARG A 110 3.75 -4.50 -15.70
CA ARG A 110 5.14 -4.31 -15.24
C ARG A 110 5.78 -3.04 -15.80
N ARG A 111 5.25 -2.50 -16.90
CA ARG A 111 5.75 -1.23 -17.48
C ARG A 111 5.46 -0.05 -16.58
N THR A 112 4.31 -0.06 -15.89
CA THR A 112 3.95 0.99 -14.92
C THR A 112 4.86 0.96 -13.69
N ASP A 113 5.22 -0.23 -13.19
CA ASP A 113 6.22 -0.32 -12.11
C ASP A 113 7.59 0.19 -12.57
N LEU A 114 8.01 -0.20 -13.78
CA LEU A 114 9.27 0.22 -14.37
C LEU A 114 9.35 1.74 -14.60
N GLU A 115 8.24 2.39 -14.95
CA GLU A 115 8.15 3.84 -15.08
C GLU A 115 8.52 4.53 -13.76
N TYR A 116 7.91 4.12 -12.65
CA TYR A 116 8.22 4.67 -11.33
C TYR A 116 9.70 4.43 -10.95
N ASP A 117 10.26 3.28 -11.32
CA ASP A 117 11.65 2.97 -11.06
C ASP A 117 12.61 3.83 -11.90
N VAL A 118 12.27 4.10 -13.17
CA VAL A 118 13.03 5.03 -14.03
C VAL A 118 13.00 6.44 -13.46
N VAL A 119 11.82 6.92 -13.05
CA VAL A 119 11.67 8.25 -12.43
C VAL A 119 12.47 8.33 -11.14
N ALA A 120 12.36 7.33 -10.26
CA ALA A 120 13.09 7.29 -9.00
C ALA A 120 14.61 7.22 -9.22
N ALA A 121 15.09 6.46 -10.21
CA ALA A 121 16.50 6.39 -10.57
C ALA A 121 17.01 7.72 -11.15
N ALA A 122 16.26 8.35 -12.06
CA ALA A 122 16.62 9.64 -12.65
C ALA A 122 16.72 10.76 -11.61
N LEU A 123 15.82 10.76 -10.62
CA LEU A 123 15.80 11.74 -9.53
C LEU A 123 16.74 11.38 -8.36
N SER A 124 17.52 10.30 -8.48
CA SER A 124 18.43 9.82 -7.41
C SER A 124 17.72 9.49 -6.10
N VAL A 125 16.51 8.91 -6.17
CA VAL A 125 15.70 8.44 -5.02
C VAL A 125 15.30 6.96 -5.14
N ALA A 126 15.90 6.22 -6.08
CA ALA A 126 15.62 4.79 -6.30
C ALA A 126 15.77 3.94 -5.04
N ASN A 127 16.72 4.26 -4.16
CA ASN A 127 16.88 3.53 -2.91
C ASN A 127 15.64 3.61 -2.00
N TRP A 128 14.98 4.77 -1.92
CA TRP A 128 13.76 4.93 -1.13
C TRP A 128 12.54 4.27 -1.77
N ARG A 129 12.51 4.21 -3.11
CA ARG A 129 11.52 3.43 -3.87
C ARG A 129 11.60 1.93 -3.54
N PHE A 130 12.81 1.37 -3.53
CA PHE A 130 13.01 -0.06 -3.20
C PHE A 130 12.81 -0.34 -1.70
N VAL A 131 13.11 0.62 -0.82
CA VAL A 131 12.75 0.53 0.61
C VAL A 131 11.22 0.50 0.78
N SER A 132 10.46 1.31 0.04
CA SER A 132 8.99 1.32 0.16
C SER A 132 8.35 0.05 -0.41
N GLN A 133 8.99 -0.58 -1.40
CA GLN A 133 8.63 -1.92 -1.90
C GLN A 133 9.08 -3.05 -0.96
N ARG A 134 9.78 -2.73 0.14
CA ARG A 134 10.39 -3.69 1.07
C ARG A 134 11.26 -4.73 0.36
N THR A 135 11.98 -4.31 -0.68
CA THR A 135 12.85 -5.20 -1.46
C THR A 135 13.97 -5.74 -0.57
N ASP A 136 14.09 -7.07 -0.54
CA ASP A 136 15.29 -7.73 -0.02
C ASP A 136 16.32 -7.83 -1.16
N TYR A 137 17.40 -7.06 -1.03
CA TYR A 137 18.45 -6.99 -2.04
C TYR A 137 19.34 -8.24 -2.07
N LEU A 138 19.50 -8.91 -0.92
CA LEU A 138 20.41 -10.04 -0.76
C LEU A 138 19.71 -11.39 -0.98
N ALA A 139 18.38 -11.42 -0.90
CA ALA A 139 17.58 -12.57 -1.31
C ALA A 139 17.49 -12.68 -2.85
N ALA A 140 17.71 -13.89 -3.36
CA ALA A 140 17.46 -14.21 -4.76
C ALA A 140 15.95 -14.28 -5.02
N GLY A 141 15.44 -13.49 -5.96
CA GLY A 141 14.03 -13.46 -6.33
C GLY A 141 13.83 -13.19 -7.82
N HIS A 142 12.75 -13.70 -8.40
CA HIS A 142 12.55 -13.78 -9.85
C HIS A 142 11.94 -12.52 -10.51
N ASP A 143 11.69 -11.44 -9.77
CA ASP A 143 10.99 -10.25 -10.28
C ASP A 143 11.66 -8.92 -9.89
N GLN A 144 13.00 -8.90 -9.89
CA GLN A 144 13.76 -7.71 -9.54
C GLN A 144 13.67 -6.63 -10.63
N SER A 145 13.62 -5.37 -10.21
CA SER A 145 13.69 -4.24 -11.14
C SER A 145 15.00 -4.25 -11.94
N PRO A 146 14.97 -4.03 -13.27
CA PRO A 146 16.18 -3.80 -14.08
C PRO A 146 16.99 -2.58 -13.62
N LEU A 147 16.46 -1.76 -12.72
CA LEU A 147 17.10 -0.58 -12.16
C LEU A 147 17.46 -0.74 -10.68
N LEU A 148 17.28 -1.93 -10.08
CA LEU A 148 17.52 -2.15 -8.65
C LEU A 148 18.89 -1.60 -8.21
N HIS A 149 19.96 -1.95 -8.92
CA HIS A 149 21.34 -1.50 -8.67
C HIS A 149 21.55 0.04 -8.62
N PHE A 150 20.61 0.87 -9.11
CA PHE A 150 20.69 2.34 -8.98
C PHE A 150 20.53 2.82 -7.53
N TRP A 151 20.08 1.97 -6.60
CA TRP A 151 19.98 2.33 -5.19
C TRP A 151 21.31 2.89 -4.63
N SER A 152 22.44 2.28 -4.97
CA SER A 152 23.76 2.68 -4.44
C SER A 152 24.23 4.01 -5.03
N LEU A 153 23.89 4.25 -6.30
CA LEU A 153 24.13 5.53 -6.99
C LEU A 153 23.26 6.64 -6.38
N ALA A 154 22.00 6.35 -6.04
CA ALA A 154 21.11 7.28 -5.37
C ALA A 154 21.67 7.67 -3.98
N VAL A 155 22.10 6.70 -3.18
CA VAL A 155 22.76 6.95 -1.88
C VAL A 155 24.00 7.83 -2.06
N GLU A 156 24.83 7.53 -3.06
CA GLU A 156 26.04 8.28 -3.37
C GLU A 156 25.74 9.74 -3.81
N GLU A 157 24.78 9.96 -4.71
CA GLU A 157 24.41 11.31 -5.15
C GLU A 157 23.70 12.12 -4.05
N GLN A 158 22.87 11.48 -3.22
CA GLN A 158 22.29 12.10 -2.03
C GLN A 158 23.36 12.56 -1.05
N PHE A 159 24.39 11.73 -0.82
CA PHE A 159 25.54 12.15 -0.02
C PHE A 159 26.20 13.40 -0.57
N TYR A 160 26.39 13.55 -1.89
CA TYR A 160 26.99 14.77 -2.45
C TYR A 160 26.11 16.00 -2.40
N LEU A 161 24.82 15.83 -2.68
CA LEU A 161 23.83 16.90 -2.61
C LEU A 161 23.76 17.49 -1.20
N PHE A 162 23.98 16.68 -0.17
CA PHE A 162 24.05 17.13 1.21
C PHE A 162 25.45 17.61 1.64
N TRP A 163 26.49 16.81 1.36
CA TRP A 163 27.84 17.01 1.89
C TRP A 163 28.53 18.25 1.33
N ALA A 164 28.39 18.53 0.02
CA ALA A 164 29.07 19.67 -0.59
C ALA A 164 28.52 21.03 -0.08
N PRO A 165 27.19 21.26 0.01
CA PRO A 165 26.65 22.45 0.66
C PRO A 165 26.99 22.54 2.15
N LEU A 166 26.91 21.42 2.89
CA LEU A 166 27.30 21.40 4.30
C LEU A 166 28.76 21.85 4.48
N LEU A 167 29.69 21.32 3.68
CA LEU A 167 31.09 21.76 3.69
C LEU A 167 31.23 23.24 3.32
N ALA A 168 30.48 23.75 2.35
CA ALA A 168 30.52 25.16 1.97
C ALA A 168 30.08 26.06 3.14
N VAL A 169 29.01 25.68 3.86
CA VAL A 169 28.54 26.38 5.06
C VAL A 169 29.61 26.33 6.16
N LEU A 170 30.14 25.15 6.47
CA LEU A 170 31.18 24.98 7.50
C LEU A 170 32.43 25.82 7.21
N VAL A 171 32.89 25.84 5.96
CA VAL A 171 34.01 26.68 5.51
C VAL A 171 33.69 28.16 5.72
N THR A 172 32.49 28.61 5.37
CA THR A 172 32.09 30.01 5.48
C THR A 172 31.97 30.45 6.94
N VAL A 173 31.39 29.62 7.80
CA VAL A 173 31.25 29.89 9.25
C VAL A 173 32.62 29.87 9.93
N ALA A 174 33.46 28.87 9.66
CA ALA A 174 34.79 28.78 10.24
C ALA A 174 35.72 29.91 9.76
N ALA A 175 35.58 30.37 8.51
CA ALA A 175 36.30 31.53 7.99
C ALA A 175 35.91 32.85 8.70
N ARG A 176 34.65 32.97 9.16
CA ARG A 176 34.20 34.12 9.98
C ARG A 176 34.69 34.05 11.42
N ALA A 177 34.75 32.85 12.00
CA ALA A 177 35.12 32.65 13.40
C ALA A 177 36.63 32.63 13.65
N VAL A 178 37.45 32.15 12.70
CA VAL A 178 38.90 31.98 12.87
C VAL A 178 39.64 32.36 11.60
N ARG A 179 40.48 33.40 11.65
CA ARG A 179 41.31 33.88 10.51
C ARG A 179 42.39 32.89 10.01
N ARG A 180 42.33 31.59 10.34
CA ARG A 180 43.35 30.59 10.00
C ARG A 180 42.73 29.25 9.59
N GLY A 181 43.00 28.80 8.36
CA GLY A 181 42.48 27.56 7.74
C GLY A 181 42.78 26.23 8.44
N ARG A 182 43.51 26.21 9.57
CA ARG A 182 43.67 25.02 10.42
C ARG A 182 42.40 24.69 11.22
N ALA A 183 41.61 25.69 11.60
CA ALA A 183 40.35 25.48 12.32
C ALA A 183 39.28 24.78 11.46
N VAL A 184 39.21 25.14 10.17
CA VAL A 184 38.25 24.56 9.20
C VAL A 184 38.38 23.04 9.12
N ARG A 185 39.61 22.51 9.03
CA ARG A 185 39.83 21.05 8.96
C ARG A 185 39.39 20.34 10.25
N GLY A 186 39.68 20.93 11.42
CA GLY A 186 39.29 20.37 12.71
C GLY A 186 37.77 20.33 12.88
N THR A 187 37.08 21.44 12.57
CA THR A 187 35.61 21.51 12.62
C THR A 187 34.97 20.52 11.65
N VAL A 188 35.45 20.47 10.40
CA VAL A 188 34.91 19.52 9.41
C VAL A 188 35.14 18.08 9.86
N ALA A 189 36.33 17.75 10.37
CA ALA A 189 36.61 16.40 10.87
C ALA A 189 35.71 16.01 12.05
N LEU A 190 35.45 16.93 12.98
CA LEU A 190 34.52 16.69 14.08
C LEU A 190 33.09 16.45 13.58
N VAL A 191 32.59 17.30 12.69
CA VAL A 191 31.25 17.12 12.10
C VAL A 191 31.16 15.82 11.31
N THR A 192 32.16 15.49 10.50
CA THR A 192 32.22 14.19 9.80
C THR A 192 32.20 13.03 10.78
N ALA A 193 32.95 13.10 11.88
CA ALA A 193 33.00 12.04 12.88
C ALA A 193 31.64 11.85 13.57
N VAL A 194 30.97 12.94 13.97
CA VAL A 194 29.63 12.87 14.58
C VAL A 194 28.61 12.27 13.61
N LEU A 195 28.58 12.72 12.35
CA LEU A 195 27.67 12.18 11.34
C LEU A 195 27.96 10.70 11.03
N ALA A 196 29.24 10.33 10.93
CA ALA A 196 29.63 8.95 10.68
C ALA A 196 29.27 8.03 11.86
N LEU A 197 29.49 8.46 13.11
CA LEU A 197 29.11 7.68 14.29
C LEU A 197 27.59 7.55 14.43
N GLY A 198 26.84 8.62 14.19
CA GLY A 198 25.37 8.56 14.18
C GLY A 198 24.83 7.62 13.09
N SER A 199 25.41 7.69 11.89
CA SER A 199 25.06 6.80 10.77
C SER A 199 25.42 5.34 11.06
N LEU A 200 26.58 5.06 11.68
CA LEU A 200 26.97 3.72 12.11
C LEU A 200 26.02 3.19 13.19
N ALA A 201 25.67 3.99 14.20
CA ALA A 201 24.71 3.58 15.23
C ALA A 201 23.35 3.23 14.63
N LEU A 202 22.90 4.00 13.64
CA LEU A 202 21.66 3.72 12.92
C LEU A 202 21.77 2.44 12.07
N SER A 203 22.92 2.22 11.41
CA SER A 203 23.21 0.98 10.69
C SER A 203 23.09 -0.24 11.60
N LEU A 204 23.67 -0.19 12.81
CA LEU A 204 23.61 -1.28 13.78
C LEU A 204 22.17 -1.54 14.23
N ARG A 205 21.41 -0.48 14.56
CA ARG A 205 20.02 -0.60 15.00
C ARG A 205 19.12 -1.15 13.90
N TRP A 206 19.25 -0.66 12.67
CA TRP A 206 18.37 -1.06 11.57
C TRP A 206 18.68 -2.44 11.02
N THR A 207 19.94 -2.92 11.07
CA THR A 207 20.25 -4.30 10.68
C THR A 207 19.45 -5.32 11.49
N ASP A 208 19.11 -5.01 12.75
CA ASP A 208 18.26 -5.88 13.58
C ASP A 208 16.76 -5.68 13.34
N SER A 209 16.30 -4.51 12.89
CA SER A 209 14.86 -4.22 12.77
C SER A 209 14.31 -4.26 11.35
N SER A 210 15.14 -4.01 10.33
CA SER A 210 14.76 -3.99 8.91
C SER A 210 16.00 -4.02 8.01
N VAL A 211 16.27 -5.16 7.36
CA VAL A 211 17.40 -5.31 6.44
C VAL A 211 17.30 -4.32 5.25
N SER A 212 16.11 -4.13 4.68
CA SER A 212 15.91 -3.19 3.56
C SER A 212 16.30 -1.75 3.93
N LEU A 213 15.87 -1.24 5.09
CA LEU A 213 16.27 0.08 5.58
C LEU A 213 17.76 0.16 5.89
N ALA A 214 18.33 -0.87 6.52
CA ALA A 214 19.75 -0.90 6.87
C ALA A 214 20.65 -0.88 5.63
N TYR A 215 20.28 -1.63 4.60
CA TYR A 215 21.09 -1.85 3.41
C TYR A 215 20.90 -0.75 2.35
N LEU A 216 19.65 -0.37 2.04
CA LEU A 216 19.31 0.59 0.98
C LEU A 216 19.19 2.04 1.50
N GLY A 217 18.91 2.23 2.79
CA GLY A 217 18.70 3.56 3.38
C GLY A 217 19.96 4.40 3.41
N THR A 218 19.89 5.64 2.91
CA THR A 218 21.05 6.56 2.98
C THR A 218 21.55 6.79 4.40
N PRO A 219 20.69 7.05 5.41
CA PRO A 219 21.14 7.35 6.78
C PRO A 219 21.99 6.27 7.44
N SER A 220 21.79 4.99 7.12
CA SER A 220 22.61 3.87 7.64
C SER A 220 23.90 3.64 6.87
N ARG A 221 24.09 4.31 5.72
CA ARG A 221 25.24 4.10 4.81
C ARG A 221 26.19 5.30 4.72
N VAL A 222 25.82 6.47 5.26
CA VAL A 222 26.68 7.67 5.25
C VAL A 222 28.03 7.43 5.96
N TRP A 223 28.10 6.55 6.96
CA TRP A 223 29.33 6.33 7.72
C TRP A 223 30.49 5.76 6.88
N GLN A 224 30.24 4.97 5.83
CA GLN A 224 31.29 4.53 4.91
C GLN A 224 31.91 5.71 4.15
N PHE A 225 31.07 6.64 3.66
CA PHE A 225 31.55 7.90 3.08
C PHE A 225 32.29 8.74 4.12
N GLY A 226 31.78 8.77 5.35
CA GLY A 226 32.39 9.43 6.50
C GLY A 226 33.81 8.92 6.78
N ALA A 227 34.04 7.60 6.74
CA ALA A 227 35.37 7.00 6.91
C ALA A 227 36.35 7.49 5.84
N GLY A 228 35.92 7.52 4.58
CA GLY A 228 36.71 8.11 3.49
C GLY A 228 36.97 9.61 3.65
N ALA A 229 35.95 10.35 4.06
CA ALA A 229 36.03 11.79 4.31
C ALA A 229 37.01 12.13 5.45
N LEU A 230 36.96 11.39 6.56
CA LEU A 230 37.92 11.49 7.66
C LEU A 230 39.34 11.21 7.16
N LEU A 231 39.54 10.18 6.34
CA LEU A 231 40.83 9.87 5.75
C LEU A 231 41.39 11.02 4.87
N ALA A 232 40.52 11.74 4.17
CA ALA A 232 40.90 12.91 3.38
C ALA A 232 41.27 14.14 4.23
N LEU A 233 40.73 14.22 5.45
CA LEU A 233 40.96 15.32 6.40
C LEU A 233 42.20 15.11 7.28
N LEU A 234 42.71 13.87 7.35
CA LEU A 234 43.85 13.53 8.17
C LEU A 234 45.11 14.34 7.78
N PRO A 235 45.84 14.90 8.75
CA PRO A 235 47.11 15.56 8.52
C PRO A 235 48.18 14.53 8.11
N TRP A 236 48.30 14.28 6.81
CA TRP A 236 49.22 13.29 6.21
C TRP A 236 50.68 13.38 6.69
N HIS A 237 51.14 14.56 7.11
CA HIS A 237 52.49 14.77 7.65
C HIS A 237 52.70 14.10 9.03
N LEU A 238 51.63 13.93 9.82
CA LEU A 238 51.66 13.25 11.11
C LEU A 238 51.57 11.73 10.97
N MET A 239 51.07 11.23 9.84
CA MET A 239 50.86 9.79 9.58
C MET A 239 52.00 9.11 8.82
N ARG A 240 53.17 9.76 8.76
CA ARG A 240 54.36 9.18 8.12
C ARG A 240 54.94 8.09 9.00
N GLY A 241 54.41 6.87 8.87
CA GLY A 241 54.88 5.66 9.54
C GLY A 241 56.03 4.95 8.80
N PRO A 242 56.67 3.96 9.44
CA PRO A 242 57.73 3.17 8.81
C PRO A 242 57.17 2.36 7.63
N ARG A 243 57.97 2.25 6.56
CA ARG A 243 57.61 1.53 5.33
C ARG A 243 57.06 0.10 5.54
N PRO A 244 57.65 -0.77 6.40
CA PRO A 244 57.12 -2.12 6.60
C PRO A 244 55.69 -2.12 7.17
N LEU A 245 55.39 -1.24 8.11
CA LEU A 245 54.06 -1.14 8.70
C LEU A 245 53.01 -0.71 7.66
N ARG A 246 53.36 0.19 6.75
CA ARG A 246 52.49 0.59 5.63
C ARG A 246 52.24 -0.56 4.64
N LEU A 247 53.29 -1.32 4.30
CA LEU A 247 53.16 -2.48 3.42
C LEU A 247 52.26 -3.55 4.05
N LEU A 248 52.48 -3.86 5.33
CA LEU A 248 51.64 -4.77 6.10
C LEU A 248 50.18 -4.28 6.16
N CYS A 249 49.97 -3.00 6.46
CA CYS A 249 48.63 -2.40 6.50
C CYS A 249 47.90 -2.49 5.15
N GLY A 250 48.58 -2.18 4.04
CA GLY A 250 48.00 -2.26 2.70
C GLY A 250 47.67 -3.68 2.26
N TRP A 251 48.55 -4.64 2.52
CA TRP A 251 48.32 -6.06 2.19
C TRP A 251 47.29 -6.72 3.12
N ALA A 252 47.28 -6.38 4.41
CA ALA A 252 46.25 -6.83 5.34
C ALA A 252 44.87 -6.30 4.94
N GLY A 253 44.76 -5.02 4.55
CA GLY A 253 43.53 -4.47 4.00
C GLY A 253 43.09 -5.18 2.71
N ALA A 254 44.00 -5.44 1.78
CA ALA A 254 43.68 -6.17 0.56
C ALA A 254 43.22 -7.61 0.83
N ALA A 255 43.90 -8.32 1.73
CA ALA A 255 43.53 -9.67 2.14
C ALA A 255 42.16 -9.70 2.85
N ALA A 256 41.86 -8.71 3.70
CA ALA A 256 40.57 -8.59 4.36
C ALA A 256 39.42 -8.32 3.36
N ILE A 257 39.65 -7.51 2.32
CA ILE A 257 38.66 -7.33 1.23
C ILE A 257 38.39 -8.65 0.52
N VAL A 258 39.44 -9.39 0.13
CA VAL A 258 39.31 -10.69 -0.53
C VAL A 258 38.61 -11.70 0.37
N TRP A 259 38.95 -11.73 1.66
CA TRP A 259 38.29 -12.59 2.65
C TRP A 259 36.79 -12.30 2.71
N CYS A 260 36.37 -11.04 2.85
CA CYS A 260 34.94 -10.68 2.84
C CYS A 260 34.22 -11.17 1.57
N VAL A 261 34.83 -11.03 0.39
CA VAL A 261 34.23 -11.49 -0.88
C VAL A 261 34.02 -13.01 -0.91
N LEU A 262 34.95 -13.77 -0.30
CA LEU A 262 34.91 -15.24 -0.27
C LEU A 262 34.07 -15.81 0.88
N SER A 263 33.94 -15.10 2.00
CA SER A 263 33.36 -15.63 3.23
C SER A 263 31.98 -15.07 3.57
N TYR A 264 31.57 -13.93 3.03
CA TYR A 264 30.23 -13.39 3.27
C TYR A 264 29.24 -13.93 2.23
N ASP A 265 27.97 -14.03 2.63
CA ASP A 265 26.86 -14.42 1.77
C ASP A 265 25.57 -13.74 2.24
N ALA A 266 24.42 -14.19 1.71
CA ALA A 266 23.10 -13.66 2.05
C ALA A 266 22.69 -13.89 3.52
N SER A 267 23.33 -14.82 4.23
CA SER A 267 23.07 -15.08 5.66
C SER A 267 23.82 -14.12 6.59
N THR A 268 24.82 -13.39 6.07
CA THR A 268 25.56 -12.39 6.84
C THR A 268 24.65 -11.20 7.18
N PRO A 269 24.46 -10.85 8.47
CA PRO A 269 23.71 -9.66 8.86
C PRO A 269 24.43 -8.38 8.39
N TYR A 270 23.97 -7.81 7.27
CA TYR A 270 24.68 -6.74 6.58
C TYR A 270 23.79 -5.49 6.41
N PRO A 271 24.31 -4.25 6.54
CA PRO A 271 25.68 -3.89 6.92
C PRO A 271 26.13 -4.33 8.31
N GLY A 272 25.35 -3.98 9.35
CA GLY A 272 25.69 -4.25 10.75
C GLY A 272 27.17 -4.01 11.10
N TYR A 273 27.72 -4.86 11.97
CA TYR A 273 29.15 -4.89 12.28
C TYR A 273 29.99 -5.47 11.14
N ALA A 274 29.40 -6.33 10.29
CA ALA A 274 30.11 -7.00 9.19
C ALA A 274 30.71 -6.00 8.19
N ALA A 275 30.04 -4.88 7.94
CA ALA A 275 30.50 -3.82 7.05
C ALA A 275 31.70 -3.02 7.58
N LEU A 276 32.06 -3.13 8.87
CA LEU A 276 33.29 -2.52 9.41
C LEU A 276 34.53 -3.05 8.72
N VAL A 277 34.58 -4.36 8.45
CA VAL A 277 35.74 -5.02 7.86
C VAL A 277 36.06 -4.45 6.46
N PRO A 278 35.16 -4.50 5.45
CA PRO A 278 35.47 -3.96 4.12
C PRO A 278 35.70 -2.45 4.13
N THR A 279 35.02 -1.70 5.00
CA THR A 279 35.18 -0.24 5.11
C THR A 279 36.57 0.14 5.64
N LEU A 280 36.99 -0.45 6.77
CA LEU A 280 38.30 -0.19 7.37
C LEU A 280 39.44 -0.77 6.52
N ALA A 281 39.22 -1.92 5.89
CA ALA A 281 40.17 -2.52 4.96
C ALA A 281 40.43 -1.61 3.74
N THR A 282 39.36 -1.00 3.19
CA THR A 282 39.48 -0.01 2.11
C THR A 282 40.26 1.23 2.58
N ALA A 283 39.96 1.74 3.77
CA ALA A 283 40.69 2.86 4.35
C ALA A 283 42.19 2.52 4.55
N ALA A 284 42.51 1.30 4.99
CA ALA A 284 43.88 0.81 5.14
C ALA A 284 44.64 0.76 3.80
N VAL A 285 44.01 0.28 2.73
CA VAL A 285 44.59 0.26 1.37
C VAL A 285 44.88 1.69 0.88
N ILE A 286 43.93 2.62 1.06
CA ILE A 286 44.11 4.02 0.65
C ILE A 286 45.22 4.70 1.48
N LEU A 287 45.28 4.43 2.79
CA LEU A 287 46.28 4.98 3.72
C LEU A 287 47.69 4.47 3.41
N ALA A 288 47.85 3.19 3.07
CA ALA A 288 49.15 2.59 2.75
C ALA A 288 49.87 3.25 1.56
N ALA A 289 49.08 3.86 0.65
CA ALA A 289 49.54 4.57 -0.53
C ALA A 289 49.86 6.07 -0.29
N ILE A 290 49.96 6.52 0.97
CA ILE A 290 50.52 7.85 1.33
C ILE A 290 52.06 7.78 1.46
N PRO A 291 52.85 8.74 0.92
CA PRO A 291 54.31 8.74 1.03
C PRO A 291 54.83 8.73 2.48
N GLY A 292 55.90 7.99 2.73
CA GLY A 292 56.54 7.85 4.05
C GLY A 292 57.44 9.03 4.43
N ARG A 293 58.07 8.99 5.63
CA ARG A 293 59.09 9.99 6.01
C ARG A 293 60.27 9.87 5.04
N GLY A 294 60.60 10.96 4.34
CA GLY A 294 61.73 11.03 3.41
C GLY A 294 61.45 10.54 1.98
N GLU A 295 60.26 10.00 1.69
CA GLU A 295 59.90 9.52 0.35
C GLU A 295 59.22 10.64 -0.47
N ARG A 296 59.76 10.98 -1.65
CA ARG A 296 59.13 11.93 -2.60
C ARG A 296 58.04 11.28 -3.47
N TYR A 297 58.10 9.96 -3.65
CA TYR A 297 57.19 9.19 -4.51
C TYR A 297 56.64 7.96 -3.76
N VAL A 298 55.37 7.63 -4.03
CA VAL A 298 54.59 6.56 -3.36
C VAL A 298 55.05 5.15 -3.77
N GLU A 299 55.69 5.02 -4.93
CA GLU A 299 55.89 3.74 -5.62
C GLU A 299 57.14 2.99 -5.13
N GLY A 300 57.03 2.36 -3.95
CA GLY A 300 57.90 1.22 -3.64
C GLY A 300 57.48 -0.01 -4.48
N PRO A 301 58.41 -0.85 -4.96
CA PRO A 301 58.12 -1.98 -5.85
C PRO A 301 57.18 -3.06 -5.29
N TYR A 302 56.87 -3.06 -3.99
CA TYR A 302 56.22 -4.16 -3.25
C TYR A 302 54.86 -3.80 -2.62
N GLY A 303 54.34 -2.59 -2.83
CA GLY A 303 53.05 -2.18 -2.26
C GLY A 303 51.86 -2.63 -3.10
N VAL A 304 50.72 -2.94 -2.45
CA VAL A 304 49.45 -3.25 -3.14
C VAL A 304 49.07 -2.20 -4.18
N GLY A 305 49.39 -0.92 -3.92
CA GLY A 305 49.17 0.19 -4.84
C GLY A 305 49.82 0.01 -6.22
N ARG A 306 50.93 -0.75 -6.34
CA ARG A 306 51.57 -1.04 -7.63
C ARG A 306 50.71 -1.96 -8.49
N LEU A 307 50.11 -2.99 -7.88
CA LEU A 307 49.20 -3.89 -8.58
C LEU A 307 47.96 -3.13 -9.05
N LEU A 308 47.38 -2.31 -8.17
CA LEU A 308 46.22 -1.47 -8.48
C LEU A 308 46.55 -0.39 -9.55
N ALA A 309 47.77 0.14 -9.57
CA ALA A 309 48.22 1.10 -10.57
C ALA A 309 48.52 0.48 -11.95
N GLY A 310 48.41 -0.85 -12.09
CA GLY A 310 48.61 -1.57 -13.34
C GLY A 310 47.65 -1.13 -14.46
N ARG A 311 48.01 -1.43 -15.72
CA ARG A 311 47.23 -1.01 -16.89
C ARG A 311 45.81 -1.60 -16.91
N ALA A 312 45.67 -2.89 -16.60
CA ALA A 312 44.39 -3.58 -16.64
C ALA A 312 43.42 -3.12 -15.52
N PRO A 313 43.81 -3.08 -14.23
CA PRO A 313 42.94 -2.52 -13.19
C PRO A 313 42.53 -1.08 -13.49
N ARG A 314 43.42 -0.24 -14.02
CA ARG A 314 43.05 1.13 -14.40
C ARG A 314 42.12 1.20 -15.60
N ALA A 315 42.22 0.27 -16.56
CA ALA A 315 41.28 0.22 -17.68
C ALA A 315 39.86 -0.11 -17.19
N ILE A 316 39.73 -1.15 -16.34
CA ILE A 316 38.46 -1.53 -15.73
C ILE A 316 37.96 -0.42 -14.81
N GLY A 317 38.82 0.16 -13.98
CA GLY A 317 38.48 1.25 -13.06
C GLY A 317 37.97 2.52 -13.77
N ARG A 318 38.50 2.83 -14.96
CA ARG A 318 37.98 3.90 -15.82
C ARG A 318 36.59 3.59 -16.37
N LEU A 319 36.34 2.33 -16.73
CA LEU A 319 35.06 1.87 -17.27
C LEU A 319 34.01 1.56 -16.17
N SER A 320 34.43 1.41 -14.92
CA SER A 320 33.63 0.90 -13.79
C SER A 320 32.23 1.48 -13.68
N TYR A 321 32.06 2.80 -13.90
CA TYR A 321 30.75 3.44 -13.84
C TYR A 321 29.81 2.94 -14.94
N ASN A 322 30.25 2.94 -16.21
CA ASN A 322 29.41 2.48 -17.32
C ASN A 322 29.18 0.96 -17.26
N LEU A 323 30.16 0.17 -16.81
CA LEU A 323 29.96 -1.27 -16.54
C LEU A 323 28.89 -1.48 -15.47
N TYR A 324 28.97 -0.73 -14.37
CA TYR A 324 27.99 -0.80 -13.30
C TYR A 324 26.58 -0.45 -13.79
N LEU A 325 26.42 0.55 -14.67
CA LEU A 325 25.11 0.89 -15.23
C LEU A 325 24.53 -0.20 -16.15
N TRP A 326 25.36 -0.84 -16.98
CA TRP A 326 24.87 -1.75 -18.03
C TRP A 326 24.75 -3.21 -17.60
N HIS A 327 25.57 -3.70 -16.67
CA HIS A 327 25.59 -5.13 -16.34
C HIS A 327 24.25 -5.64 -15.80
N TRP A 328 23.63 -4.87 -14.90
CA TRP A 328 22.42 -5.31 -14.20
C TRP A 328 21.18 -5.35 -15.10
N PRO A 329 20.85 -4.28 -15.88
CA PRO A 329 19.73 -4.36 -16.82
C PRO A 329 19.89 -5.48 -17.86
N VAL A 330 21.12 -5.71 -18.35
CA VAL A 330 21.39 -6.80 -19.31
C VAL A 330 21.07 -8.16 -18.68
N LEU A 331 21.48 -8.40 -17.43
CA LEU A 331 21.17 -9.63 -16.71
C LEU A 331 19.67 -9.79 -16.49
N VAL A 332 19.04 -8.80 -15.85
CA VAL A 332 17.63 -8.89 -15.44
C VAL A 332 16.70 -8.99 -16.64
N LEU A 333 16.94 -8.23 -17.71
CA LEU A 333 16.10 -8.32 -18.92
C LEU A 333 16.30 -9.63 -19.68
N ALA A 334 17.51 -10.21 -19.64
CA ALA A 334 17.75 -11.53 -20.23
C ALA A 334 17.03 -12.63 -19.43
N GLU A 335 17.09 -12.60 -18.09
CA GLU A 335 16.34 -13.55 -17.25
C GLU A 335 14.84 -13.39 -17.40
N ALA A 336 14.34 -12.15 -17.49
CA ALA A 336 12.92 -11.88 -17.74
C ALA A 336 12.45 -12.49 -19.08
N ARG A 337 13.34 -12.61 -20.07
CA ARG A 337 13.00 -13.16 -21.39
C ARG A 337 13.23 -14.66 -21.52
N PHE A 338 14.28 -15.19 -20.91
CA PHE A 338 14.74 -16.58 -21.09
C PHE A 338 14.48 -17.48 -19.87
N GLY A 339 14.00 -16.92 -18.76
CA GLY A 339 13.84 -17.64 -17.49
C GLY A 339 15.11 -17.64 -16.65
N ALA A 340 15.15 -18.51 -15.64
CA ALA A 340 16.29 -18.61 -14.74
C ALA A 340 17.58 -19.00 -15.49
N LEU A 341 18.63 -18.19 -15.35
CA LEU A 341 19.93 -18.43 -15.97
C LEU A 341 20.94 -19.00 -14.96
N GLY A 342 21.80 -19.90 -15.43
CA GLY A 342 22.94 -20.38 -14.66
C GLY A 342 24.03 -19.31 -14.49
N TRP A 343 24.93 -19.53 -13.53
CA TRP A 343 26.06 -18.61 -13.31
C TRP A 343 26.99 -18.45 -14.54
N PRO A 344 27.21 -19.45 -15.43
CA PRO A 344 28.02 -19.26 -16.63
C PRO A 344 27.37 -18.30 -17.62
N GLU A 345 26.06 -18.46 -17.89
CA GLU A 345 25.31 -17.59 -18.79
C GLU A 345 25.26 -16.15 -18.25
N ARG A 346 24.99 -15.99 -16.95
CA ARG A 346 25.04 -14.68 -16.27
C ARG A 346 26.42 -14.05 -16.38
N THR A 347 27.49 -14.83 -16.21
CA THR A 347 28.87 -14.32 -16.36
C THR A 347 29.14 -13.85 -17.79
N ALA A 348 28.74 -14.64 -18.79
CA ALA A 348 28.89 -14.28 -20.19
C ALA A 348 28.14 -12.97 -20.54
N LEU A 349 26.89 -12.83 -20.08
CA LEU A 349 26.09 -11.61 -20.24
C LEU A 349 26.72 -10.40 -19.52
N THR A 350 27.26 -10.62 -18.32
CA THR A 350 27.96 -9.59 -17.54
C THR A 350 29.19 -9.08 -18.29
N VAL A 351 29.97 -9.98 -18.89
CA VAL A 351 31.12 -9.63 -19.73
C VAL A 351 30.67 -8.93 -21.02
N ALA A 352 29.60 -9.41 -21.66
CA ALA A 352 29.03 -8.80 -22.86
C ALA A 352 28.52 -7.37 -22.60
N SER A 353 28.08 -7.05 -21.38
CA SER A 353 27.68 -5.69 -20.97
C SER A 353 28.81 -4.65 -21.07
N ALA A 354 30.07 -5.09 -21.17
CA ALA A 354 31.20 -4.22 -21.48
C ALA A 354 31.08 -3.52 -22.84
N LEU A 355 30.41 -4.14 -23.82
CA LEU A 355 30.22 -3.56 -25.16
C LEU A 355 29.38 -2.28 -25.13
N PRO A 356 28.12 -2.29 -24.63
CA PRO A 356 27.34 -1.06 -24.50
C PRO A 356 27.97 -0.06 -23.50
N ALA A 357 28.69 -0.54 -22.48
CA ALA A 357 29.42 0.33 -21.57
C ALA A 357 30.56 1.11 -22.26
N LEU A 358 31.36 0.44 -23.10
CA LEU A 358 32.43 1.06 -23.89
C LEU A 358 31.86 2.03 -24.94
N ALA A 359 30.78 1.64 -25.62
CA ALA A 359 30.05 2.48 -26.56
C ALA A 359 29.56 3.78 -25.90
N THR A 360 28.86 3.66 -24.77
CA THR A 360 28.36 4.81 -24.00
C THR A 360 29.50 5.72 -23.55
N MET A 361 30.60 5.15 -23.05
CA MET A 361 31.78 5.92 -22.65
C MET A 361 32.39 6.68 -23.83
N ARG A 362 32.54 6.02 -24.99
CA ARG A 362 33.24 6.54 -26.16
C ARG A 362 32.44 7.60 -26.89
N TRP A 363 31.14 7.38 -27.07
CA TRP A 363 30.28 8.20 -27.92
C TRP A 363 29.42 9.22 -27.17
N VAL A 364 29.19 9.03 -25.86
CA VAL A 364 28.34 9.92 -25.05
C VAL A 364 29.14 10.62 -23.96
N GLU A 365 29.75 9.86 -23.04
CA GLU A 365 30.44 10.43 -21.87
C GLU A 365 31.66 11.26 -22.28
N GLN A 366 32.60 10.70 -23.05
CA GLN A 366 33.85 11.38 -23.39
C GLN A 366 33.66 12.67 -24.20
N PRO A 367 32.80 12.71 -25.24
CA PRO A 367 32.54 13.94 -26.00
C PRO A 367 31.94 15.04 -25.13
N LEU A 368 30.93 14.74 -24.31
CA LEU A 368 30.28 15.73 -23.43
C LEU A 368 31.22 16.20 -22.32
N ARG A 369 32.02 15.29 -21.75
CA ARG A 369 33.00 15.61 -20.71
C ARG A 369 34.13 16.50 -21.23
N ARG A 370 34.58 16.29 -22.48
CA ARG A 370 35.72 17.02 -23.10
C ARG A 370 35.29 18.22 -23.93
N SER A 371 33.99 18.44 -24.15
CA SER A 371 33.47 19.56 -24.91
C SER A 371 33.85 20.91 -24.27
N ARG A 372 34.49 21.77 -25.05
CA ARG A 372 34.87 23.13 -24.62
C ARG A 372 33.63 23.96 -24.31
N THR A 373 32.67 23.98 -25.22
CA THR A 373 31.41 24.75 -25.10
C THR A 373 30.62 24.45 -23.82
N VAL A 374 30.51 23.17 -23.45
CA VAL A 374 29.77 22.75 -22.23
C VAL A 374 30.61 22.97 -20.97
N SER A 375 31.94 22.94 -21.10
CA SER A 375 32.87 23.17 -19.99
C SER A 375 33.12 24.63 -19.64
N GLU A 376 32.88 25.54 -20.58
CA GLU A 376 33.11 26.99 -20.44
C GLU A 376 32.28 27.63 -19.33
N LEU A 377 31.00 27.25 -19.22
CA LEU A 377 30.07 27.84 -18.27
C LEU A 377 29.40 26.76 -17.41
N PRO A 378 29.40 26.89 -16.07
CA PRO A 378 28.81 25.89 -15.18
C PRO A 378 27.33 25.60 -15.50
N ARG A 379 26.57 26.65 -15.84
CA ARG A 379 25.15 26.57 -16.23
C ARG A 379 24.91 25.66 -17.44
N ARG A 380 25.81 25.64 -18.42
CA ARG A 380 25.68 24.75 -19.60
C ARG A 380 25.86 23.28 -19.22
N GLY A 381 26.82 22.98 -18.34
CA GLY A 381 26.99 21.62 -17.82
C GLY A 381 25.83 21.16 -16.92
N LEU A 382 25.23 22.07 -16.15
CA LEU A 382 24.02 21.79 -15.39
C LEU A 382 22.81 21.57 -16.31
N ALA A 383 22.66 22.37 -17.37
CA ALA A 383 21.61 22.18 -18.36
C ALA A 383 21.68 20.79 -19.02
N VAL A 384 22.88 20.33 -19.41
CA VAL A 384 23.08 18.95 -19.90
C VAL A 384 22.63 17.92 -18.85
N GLY A 385 22.94 18.14 -17.57
CA GLY A 385 22.47 17.29 -16.49
C GLY A 385 20.95 17.26 -16.35
N VAL A 386 20.29 18.42 -16.41
CA VAL A 386 18.83 18.54 -16.36
C VAL A 386 18.18 17.84 -17.56
N SER A 387 18.69 18.06 -18.78
CA SER A 387 18.20 17.36 -19.97
C SER A 387 18.37 15.84 -19.88
N ALA A 388 19.47 15.37 -19.30
CA ALA A 388 19.74 13.96 -19.06
C ALA A 388 18.79 13.32 -18.02
N ILE A 389 18.15 14.11 -17.15
CA ILE A 389 17.11 13.66 -16.22
C ILE A 389 15.73 13.72 -16.89
N ILE A 390 15.41 14.84 -17.55
CA ILE A 390 14.09 15.08 -18.15
C ILE A 390 13.80 14.07 -19.26
N LEU A 391 14.77 13.77 -20.12
CA LEU A 391 14.52 12.93 -21.30
C LEU A 391 14.08 11.49 -20.93
N PRO A 392 14.79 10.74 -20.05
CA PRO A 392 14.31 9.43 -19.61
C PRO A 392 13.00 9.49 -18.82
N VAL A 393 12.79 10.54 -18.01
CA VAL A 393 11.54 10.72 -17.25
C VAL A 393 10.35 10.91 -18.20
N VAL A 394 10.47 11.82 -19.16
CA VAL A 394 9.42 12.05 -20.17
C VAL A 394 9.15 10.78 -20.96
N LEU A 395 10.20 10.07 -21.38
CA LEU A 395 10.06 8.80 -22.10
C LEU A 395 9.31 7.75 -21.26
N ALA A 396 9.67 7.61 -19.98
CA ALA A 396 9.00 6.69 -19.06
C ALA A 396 7.53 7.08 -18.84
N LEU A 397 7.25 8.36 -18.61
CA LEU A 397 5.89 8.88 -18.43
C LEU A 397 5.03 8.67 -19.69
N VAL A 398 5.58 8.86 -20.88
CA VAL A 398 4.86 8.61 -22.14
C VAL A 398 4.53 7.12 -22.28
N VAL A 399 5.51 6.23 -22.07
CA VAL A 399 5.27 4.77 -22.12
C VAL A 399 4.24 4.33 -21.09
N GLY A 400 4.36 4.83 -19.86
CA GLY A 400 3.49 4.51 -18.74
C GLY A 400 2.05 5.00 -18.91
N THR A 401 1.86 6.27 -19.27
CA THR A 401 0.53 6.84 -19.53
C THR A 401 -0.17 6.18 -20.71
N THR A 402 0.54 5.83 -21.78
CA THR A 402 -0.02 5.02 -22.88
C THR A 402 -0.46 3.65 -22.36
N THR A 403 0.33 3.02 -21.49
CA THR A 403 0.01 1.71 -20.92
C THR A 403 -1.22 1.76 -20.00
N LEU A 404 -1.32 2.76 -19.13
CA LEU A 404 -2.49 2.96 -18.26
C LEU A 404 -3.77 3.24 -19.06
N ARG A 405 -3.67 4.01 -20.15
CA ARG A 405 -4.81 4.24 -21.06
C ARG A 405 -5.29 2.95 -21.74
N LEU A 406 -4.39 2.02 -22.02
CA LEU A 406 -4.73 0.71 -22.61
C LEU A 406 -5.32 -0.27 -21.61
N LEU A 407 -4.85 -0.25 -20.35
CA LEU A 407 -5.32 -1.17 -19.30
C LEU A 407 -6.62 -0.71 -18.60
N GLY A 408 -7.02 0.55 -18.78
CA GLY A 408 -8.15 1.15 -18.08
C GLY A 408 -7.75 1.73 -16.71
N PRO A 409 -8.54 2.69 -16.18
CA PRO A 409 -8.25 3.32 -14.90
C PRO A 409 -8.40 2.32 -13.73
N ALA A 410 -7.69 2.60 -12.64
CA ALA A 410 -7.88 1.91 -11.36
C ALA A 410 -9.15 2.43 -10.65
N THR A 411 -10.31 2.31 -11.29
CA THR A 411 -11.62 2.55 -10.67
C THR A 411 -11.97 1.41 -9.72
N PRO A 412 -12.92 1.61 -8.78
CA PRO A 412 -13.46 0.51 -7.97
C PRO A 412 -13.85 -0.69 -8.83
N VAL A 413 -13.73 -1.90 -8.28
CA VAL A 413 -14.05 -3.11 -9.03
C VAL A 413 -15.54 -3.13 -9.32
N ASP A 414 -15.87 -3.12 -10.60
CA ASP A 414 -17.25 -3.20 -11.06
C ASP A 414 -17.63 -4.68 -11.19
N LEU A 415 -18.58 -5.12 -10.35
CA LEU A 415 -19.13 -6.48 -10.38
C LEU A 415 -20.35 -6.60 -11.30
N GLN A 416 -20.76 -5.52 -11.96
CA GLN A 416 -21.89 -5.53 -12.91
C GLN A 416 -21.67 -6.62 -13.98
N GLY A 417 -22.71 -7.42 -14.22
CA GLY A 417 -22.69 -8.50 -15.22
C GLY A 417 -22.04 -9.82 -14.76
N LEU A 418 -21.46 -9.89 -13.55
CA LEU A 418 -21.13 -11.18 -12.94
C LEU A 418 -22.38 -11.80 -12.29
N ALA A 419 -22.65 -13.08 -12.60
CA ALA A 419 -23.68 -13.84 -11.90
C ALA A 419 -23.29 -14.05 -10.42
N PRO A 420 -24.25 -14.31 -9.51
CA PRO A 420 -23.94 -14.65 -8.13
C PRO A 420 -23.02 -15.88 -8.00
N GLY A 421 -22.31 -15.98 -6.88
CA GLY A 421 -21.47 -17.13 -6.56
C GLY A 421 -22.24 -18.45 -6.50
N ALA A 422 -21.68 -19.52 -7.05
CA ALA A 422 -22.30 -20.84 -7.03
C ALA A 422 -22.11 -21.56 -5.69
N ALA A 423 -23.20 -21.76 -4.96
CA ALA A 423 -23.20 -22.54 -3.72
C ALA A 423 -22.95 -24.04 -3.93
N ALA A 424 -23.24 -24.59 -5.12
CA ALA A 424 -23.17 -26.01 -5.49
C ALA A 424 -22.41 -26.23 -6.84
N GLY A 425 -21.89 -27.44 -7.08
CA GLY A 425 -21.27 -27.81 -8.37
C GLY A 425 -19.84 -27.26 -8.61
N PRO A 426 -19.30 -27.46 -9.84
CA PRO A 426 -17.90 -27.16 -10.18
C PRO A 426 -17.68 -25.76 -10.74
N SER A 427 -18.71 -24.93 -10.93
CA SER A 427 -18.55 -23.54 -11.40
C SER A 427 -18.26 -22.59 -10.25
N LEU A 428 -17.63 -21.45 -10.57
CA LEU A 428 -17.41 -20.37 -9.61
C LEU A 428 -18.68 -19.52 -9.48
N LEU A 429 -19.34 -19.24 -10.61
CA LEU A 429 -20.60 -18.49 -10.67
C LEU A 429 -21.79 -19.39 -10.99
N VAL A 430 -22.99 -18.98 -10.57
CA VAL A 430 -24.25 -19.63 -10.94
C VAL A 430 -24.43 -19.54 -12.46
N ARG A 431 -24.73 -20.68 -13.09
CA ARG A 431 -25.02 -20.75 -14.53
C ARG A 431 -26.52 -20.98 -14.72
N GLY A 432 -27.15 -20.12 -15.54
CA GLY A 432 -28.47 -20.44 -16.10
C GLY A 432 -28.36 -21.66 -17.02
N ALA A 433 -29.34 -22.56 -17.00
CA ALA A 433 -29.31 -23.75 -17.84
C ALA A 433 -29.20 -23.35 -19.32
N GLY A 434 -28.08 -23.72 -19.97
CA GLY A 434 -27.83 -23.47 -21.39
C GLY A 434 -27.29 -22.08 -21.76
N ALA A 435 -27.04 -21.18 -20.79
CA ALA A 435 -26.47 -19.87 -21.09
C ALA A 435 -24.92 -19.94 -21.22
N PRO A 436 -24.33 -19.51 -22.34
CA PRO A 436 -22.89 -19.30 -22.41
C PRO A 436 -22.46 -18.20 -21.44
N LEU A 437 -21.20 -18.22 -21.00
CA LEU A 437 -20.61 -17.09 -20.29
C LEU A 437 -20.77 -15.86 -21.18
N ALA A 438 -21.34 -14.76 -20.67
CA ALA A 438 -21.38 -13.51 -21.41
C ALA A 438 -19.94 -13.10 -21.72
N ASP A 439 -19.60 -13.01 -23.02
CA ASP A 439 -18.31 -12.50 -23.46
C ASP A 439 -18.04 -11.14 -22.79
N GLY A 440 -16.82 -10.92 -22.33
CA GLY A 440 -16.44 -9.67 -21.69
C GLY A 440 -15.12 -9.73 -20.93
N PRO A 441 -14.64 -8.57 -20.45
CA PRO A 441 -13.36 -8.47 -19.78
C PRO A 441 -13.34 -9.25 -18.46
N VAL A 442 -12.13 -9.63 -18.04
CA VAL A 442 -11.90 -10.24 -16.72
C VAL A 442 -12.18 -9.23 -15.61
N VAL A 443 -12.74 -9.70 -14.50
CA VAL A 443 -13.13 -8.89 -13.34
C VAL A 443 -12.51 -9.48 -12.07
N PRO A 444 -11.79 -8.70 -11.26
CA PRO A 444 -11.25 -7.38 -11.58
C PRO A 444 -10.33 -7.43 -12.81
N ASN A 445 -10.16 -6.29 -13.49
CA ASN A 445 -9.10 -6.16 -14.50
C ASN A 445 -7.71 -6.28 -13.82
N PRO A 446 -6.61 -6.53 -14.55
CA PRO A 446 -5.30 -6.72 -13.93
C PRO A 446 -4.79 -5.58 -13.03
N VAL A 447 -5.13 -4.33 -13.35
CA VAL A 447 -4.73 -3.16 -12.53
C VAL A 447 -5.51 -3.14 -11.22
N GLN A 448 -6.81 -3.44 -11.29
CA GLN A 448 -7.69 -3.54 -10.14
C GLN A 448 -7.31 -4.75 -9.26
N ALA A 449 -7.01 -5.90 -9.85
CA ALA A 449 -6.70 -7.14 -9.14
C ALA A 449 -5.55 -6.97 -8.14
N ARG A 450 -4.44 -6.31 -8.55
CA ARG A 450 -3.30 -6.03 -7.65
C ARG A 450 -3.65 -5.15 -6.44
N LYS A 451 -4.78 -4.45 -6.47
CA LYS A 451 -5.26 -3.58 -5.39
C LYS A 451 -6.50 -4.13 -4.69
N ASP A 452 -6.97 -5.31 -5.10
CA ASP A 452 -8.19 -5.92 -4.60
C ASP A 452 -7.95 -6.70 -3.30
N PHE A 453 -7.56 -5.96 -2.26
CA PHE A 453 -7.38 -6.47 -0.91
C PHE A 453 -8.73 -6.51 -0.16
N PRO A 454 -8.91 -7.42 0.80
CA PRO A 454 -10.03 -7.34 1.73
C PRO A 454 -10.03 -6.00 2.49
N PRO A 455 -11.20 -5.42 2.81
CA PRO A 455 -11.31 -4.14 3.49
C PRO A 455 -11.18 -4.29 5.02
N ASP A 456 -10.10 -4.90 5.49
CA ASP A 456 -9.81 -5.18 6.91
C ASP A 456 -9.05 -4.05 7.63
N GLY A 457 -8.62 -3.03 6.87
CA GLY A 457 -7.94 -1.85 7.37
C GLY A 457 -6.51 -2.15 7.84
N ALA A 458 -6.29 -2.20 9.15
CA ALA A 458 -4.98 -2.44 9.75
C ALA A 458 -4.94 -3.75 10.57
N CYS A 459 -5.89 -4.65 10.32
CA CYS A 459 -6.13 -5.84 11.12
C CYS A 459 -5.31 -7.07 10.70
N GLU A 460 -4.97 -7.19 9.42
CA GLU A 460 -3.78 -7.91 8.99
C GLU A 460 -2.52 -7.13 9.42
N VAL A 461 -1.95 -7.50 10.58
CA VAL A 461 -0.85 -6.72 11.17
C VAL A 461 0.49 -6.98 10.46
N ALA A 462 1.25 -5.89 10.29
CA ALA A 462 2.56 -5.91 9.64
C ALA A 462 3.59 -6.79 10.39
N PRO A 463 4.68 -7.24 9.73
CA PRO A 463 5.61 -8.18 10.33
C PRO A 463 6.27 -7.74 11.65
N ALA A 464 6.61 -6.46 11.79
CA ALA A 464 7.22 -5.97 13.02
C ALA A 464 6.25 -5.87 14.22
N VAL A 465 4.94 -6.00 14.01
CA VAL A 465 3.91 -5.83 15.05
C VAL A 465 3.72 -7.13 15.84
N THR A 466 3.78 -7.06 17.17
CA THR A 466 3.68 -8.25 18.04
C THR A 466 2.29 -8.48 18.62
N ARG A 467 1.31 -7.59 18.39
CA ARG A 467 -0.07 -7.70 18.91
C ARG A 467 -1.08 -7.12 17.93
N SER A 468 -2.23 -7.76 17.77
CA SER A 468 -3.34 -7.21 16.97
C SER A 468 -4.17 -6.18 17.76
N PRO A 469 -4.64 -5.10 17.12
CA PRO A 469 -5.71 -4.25 17.65
C PRO A 469 -7.01 -5.03 17.93
N THR A 470 -8.08 -4.35 18.35
CA THR A 470 -9.34 -5.04 18.68
C THR A 470 -9.87 -5.87 17.51
N CYS A 471 -9.84 -5.32 16.30
CA CYS A 471 -10.18 -6.01 15.05
C CYS A 471 -11.49 -6.78 15.13
N LEU A 472 -12.53 -6.07 15.58
CA LEU A 472 -13.89 -6.56 15.70
C LEU A 472 -14.78 -5.79 14.73
N PHE A 473 -15.56 -6.49 13.93
CA PHE A 473 -16.35 -5.97 12.82
C PHE A 473 -17.79 -6.52 12.87
N GLY A 474 -18.72 -5.89 12.16
CA GLY A 474 -20.13 -6.28 12.17
C GLY A 474 -20.83 -5.92 13.48
N ALA A 475 -21.63 -6.84 14.02
CA ALA A 475 -22.38 -6.64 15.27
C ALA A 475 -21.45 -6.67 16.52
N THR A 476 -20.62 -5.64 16.69
CA THR A 476 -19.54 -5.60 17.70
C THR A 476 -19.99 -5.73 19.15
N ASP A 477 -21.25 -5.40 19.45
CA ASP A 477 -21.86 -5.58 20.78
C ASP A 477 -22.41 -7.01 21.01
N SER A 478 -22.42 -7.86 19.96
CA SER A 478 -22.89 -9.23 20.04
C SER A 478 -21.95 -10.10 20.89
N PRO A 479 -22.47 -10.90 21.83
CA PRO A 479 -21.66 -11.87 22.56
C PRO A 479 -21.19 -13.01 21.64
N ASP A 480 -21.88 -13.20 20.52
CA ASP A 480 -21.63 -14.24 19.54
C ASP A 480 -20.70 -13.72 18.44
N ARG A 481 -19.64 -14.47 18.16
CA ARG A 481 -18.65 -14.08 17.16
C ARG A 481 -18.01 -15.23 16.41
N ILE A 482 -17.62 -14.95 15.18
CA ILE A 482 -16.69 -15.75 14.38
C ILE A 482 -15.28 -15.19 14.60
N VAL A 483 -14.30 -16.06 14.84
CA VAL A 483 -12.89 -15.68 14.90
C VAL A 483 -12.21 -16.14 13.61
N LEU A 484 -11.61 -15.22 12.85
CA LEU A 484 -10.75 -15.52 11.72
C LEU A 484 -9.29 -15.41 12.16
N LEU A 485 -8.55 -16.52 12.15
CA LEU A 485 -7.22 -16.62 12.74
C LEU A 485 -6.21 -17.23 11.75
N GLY A 486 -5.09 -16.53 11.51
CA GLY A 486 -4.02 -17.06 10.66
C GLY A 486 -3.04 -16.03 10.10
N ASP A 487 -2.48 -16.33 8.93
CA ASP A 487 -1.70 -15.38 8.12
C ASP A 487 -2.56 -14.75 7.02
N SER A 488 -1.94 -14.11 6.02
CA SER A 488 -2.64 -13.47 4.91
C SER A 488 -3.53 -14.42 4.08
N HIS A 489 -3.32 -15.75 4.17
CA HIS A 489 -4.23 -16.75 3.58
C HIS A 489 -5.48 -16.99 4.44
N ALA A 490 -5.47 -16.62 5.72
CA ALA A 490 -6.68 -16.39 6.48
C ALA A 490 -7.29 -15.02 6.16
N GLY A 491 -6.47 -13.96 6.10
CA GLY A 491 -6.93 -12.59 5.83
C GLY A 491 -7.73 -12.46 4.53
N GLN A 492 -7.37 -13.20 3.47
CA GLN A 492 -8.16 -13.20 2.22
C GLN A 492 -9.62 -13.68 2.38
N TRP A 493 -9.96 -14.35 3.48
CA TRP A 493 -11.33 -14.77 3.80
C TRP A 493 -12.10 -13.76 4.66
N PHE A 494 -11.55 -12.58 4.93
CA PHE A 494 -12.20 -11.54 5.72
C PHE A 494 -13.60 -11.20 5.23
N SER A 495 -13.76 -10.81 3.95
CA SER A 495 -15.07 -10.37 3.43
C SER A 495 -16.13 -11.47 3.47
N PRO A 496 -15.84 -12.73 3.06
CA PRO A 496 -16.78 -13.83 3.26
C PRO A 496 -17.14 -14.08 4.73
N MET A 497 -16.16 -14.05 5.64
CA MET A 497 -16.46 -14.28 7.06
C MET A 497 -17.27 -13.14 7.68
N LEU A 498 -17.06 -11.91 7.23
CA LEU A 498 -17.84 -10.76 7.66
C LEU A 498 -19.29 -10.90 7.22
N ALA A 499 -19.52 -11.24 5.95
CA ALA A 499 -20.87 -11.48 5.42
C ALA A 499 -21.60 -12.58 6.20
N LEU A 500 -20.93 -13.73 6.45
CA LEU A 500 -21.53 -14.83 7.19
C LEU A 500 -21.82 -14.51 8.67
N ALA A 501 -20.97 -13.70 9.30
CA ALA A 501 -21.20 -13.21 10.66
C ALA A 501 -22.40 -12.26 10.70
N ALA A 502 -22.48 -11.36 9.73
CA ALA A 502 -23.49 -10.32 9.70
C ALA A 502 -24.90 -10.87 9.43
N GLU A 503 -25.04 -11.84 8.52
CA GLU A 503 -26.30 -12.60 8.31
C GLU A 503 -26.85 -13.26 9.59
N ARG A 504 -26.02 -13.40 10.62
CA ARG A 504 -26.35 -14.05 11.90
C ARG A 504 -26.39 -13.08 13.08
N GLY A 505 -26.20 -11.77 12.84
CA GLY A 505 -26.07 -10.78 13.90
C GLY A 505 -24.88 -11.04 14.83
N TRP A 506 -23.81 -11.67 14.32
CA TRP A 506 -22.58 -11.98 15.05
C TRP A 506 -21.50 -10.95 14.72
N ALA A 507 -20.54 -10.79 15.62
CA ALA A 507 -19.32 -10.07 15.32
C ALA A 507 -18.32 -10.95 14.53
N LEU A 508 -17.48 -10.34 13.70
CA LEU A 508 -16.27 -10.96 13.18
C LEU A 508 -15.07 -10.42 13.97
N GLN A 509 -14.28 -11.31 14.58
CA GLN A 509 -12.99 -10.96 15.17
C GLN A 509 -11.85 -11.47 14.29
N GLU A 510 -11.04 -10.57 13.77
CA GLU A 510 -9.89 -10.91 12.95
C GLU A 510 -8.60 -10.88 13.77
N LEU A 511 -7.83 -11.96 13.68
CA LEU A 511 -6.50 -12.10 14.24
C LEU A 511 -5.59 -12.65 13.15
N VAL A 512 -5.14 -11.75 12.27
CA VAL A 512 -4.33 -12.10 11.11
C VAL A 512 -2.97 -11.37 11.14
N LYS A 513 -1.90 -12.05 10.72
CA LYS A 513 -0.55 -11.47 10.65
C LYS A 513 0.20 -11.86 9.39
N GLN A 514 0.77 -10.86 8.72
CA GLN A 514 1.49 -11.02 7.45
C GLN A 514 2.62 -12.05 7.53
N GLY A 515 2.56 -13.10 6.70
CA GLY A 515 3.60 -14.13 6.60
C GLY A 515 3.89 -14.90 7.89
N CYS A 516 2.99 -14.87 8.87
CA CYS A 516 3.20 -15.52 10.17
C CYS A 516 2.49 -16.87 10.21
N PRO A 517 3.19 -18.00 10.08
CA PRO A 517 2.56 -19.31 10.13
C PRO A 517 1.76 -19.47 11.42
N LEU A 518 0.48 -19.82 11.27
CA LEU A 518 -0.34 -20.27 12.40
C LEU A 518 0.19 -21.57 13.03
N PRO A 519 0.64 -22.60 12.27
CA PRO A 519 1.36 -23.71 12.88
C PRO A 519 2.65 -23.21 13.54
N ARG A 520 3.03 -23.79 14.68
CA ARG A 520 4.25 -23.40 15.40
C ARG A 520 5.50 -23.78 14.61
N LEU A 521 6.00 -22.84 13.81
CA LEU A 521 7.17 -23.00 12.95
C LEU A 521 8.14 -21.81 13.12
N ALA A 522 9.43 -22.11 13.16
CA ALA A 522 10.47 -21.10 13.03
C ALA A 522 10.69 -20.81 11.54
N VAL A 523 10.43 -19.58 11.13
CA VAL A 523 10.60 -19.11 9.74
C VAL A 523 11.37 -17.80 9.72
N ASP A 524 12.03 -17.53 8.61
CA ASP A 524 12.56 -16.21 8.32
C ASP A 524 11.48 -15.34 7.66
N SER A 525 11.39 -14.07 8.04
CA SER A 525 10.53 -13.11 7.36
C SER A 525 11.31 -12.51 6.19
N PRO A 526 10.85 -12.67 4.94
CA PRO A 526 11.45 -11.99 3.79
C PRO A 526 11.42 -10.46 3.95
N GLN A 527 10.38 -9.92 4.59
CA GLN A 527 10.20 -8.48 4.77
C GLN A 527 11.15 -7.90 5.84
N LEU A 528 11.47 -8.68 6.87
CA LEU A 528 12.43 -8.26 7.90
C LEU A 528 13.87 -8.67 7.56
N GLY A 529 14.05 -9.68 6.71
CA GLY A 529 15.35 -10.27 6.34
C GLY A 529 16.00 -11.09 7.46
N ARG A 530 15.20 -11.66 8.38
CA ARG A 530 15.69 -12.42 9.54
C ARG A 530 14.63 -13.35 10.13
N ALA A 531 15.05 -14.18 11.10
CA ALA A 531 14.17 -15.01 11.92
C ALA A 531 12.99 -14.21 12.49
N TYR A 532 11.79 -14.72 12.25
CA TYR A 532 10.52 -14.02 12.46
C TYR A 532 9.98 -14.16 13.89
N ARG A 533 10.75 -13.73 14.90
CA ARG A 533 10.42 -13.87 16.33
C ARG A 533 9.14 -13.15 16.75
N GLU A 534 8.79 -12.08 16.05
CA GLU A 534 7.55 -11.33 16.25
C GLU A 534 6.31 -12.18 15.96
N CYS A 535 6.41 -13.13 15.03
CA CYS A 535 5.34 -14.08 14.76
C CYS A 535 5.06 -14.98 15.97
N ASP A 536 6.10 -15.50 16.63
CA ASP A 536 5.95 -16.32 17.84
C ASP A 536 5.27 -15.54 18.98
N THR A 537 5.68 -14.29 19.16
CA THR A 537 5.13 -13.41 20.20
C THR A 537 3.66 -13.11 19.93
N TRP A 538 3.33 -12.76 18.69
CA TRP A 538 1.96 -12.47 18.27
C TRP A 538 1.05 -13.69 18.38
N ARG A 539 1.52 -14.87 17.96
CA ARG A 539 0.74 -16.11 18.05
C ARG A 539 0.42 -16.47 19.50
N ALA A 540 1.38 -16.29 20.41
CA ALA A 540 1.14 -16.47 21.84
C ALA A 540 0.11 -15.46 22.38
N ASP A 541 0.22 -14.18 21.98
CA ASP A 541 -0.73 -13.12 22.37
C ASP A 541 -2.15 -13.38 21.84
N ALA A 542 -2.30 -13.77 20.58
CA ALA A 542 -3.58 -14.10 19.94
C ALA A 542 -4.28 -15.27 20.65
N LEU A 543 -3.55 -16.36 20.93
CA LEU A 543 -4.11 -17.52 21.64
C LEU A 543 -4.50 -17.18 23.08
N GLU A 544 -3.68 -16.41 23.79
CA GLU A 544 -3.97 -15.98 25.15
C GLU A 544 -5.17 -15.02 25.20
N ARG A 545 -5.30 -14.15 24.20
CA ARG A 545 -6.46 -13.25 24.07
C ARG A 545 -7.75 -14.04 23.87
N LEU A 546 -7.75 -15.05 23.00
CA LEU A 546 -8.92 -15.92 22.80
C LEU A 546 -9.31 -16.68 24.08
N ARG A 547 -8.33 -17.09 24.89
CA ARG A 547 -8.56 -17.75 26.18
C ARG A 547 -9.24 -16.83 27.21
N LYS A 548 -8.94 -15.53 27.17
CA LYS A 548 -9.48 -14.53 28.13
C LYS A 548 -10.85 -13.98 27.72
N GLN A 549 -11.23 -14.12 26.46
CA GLN A 549 -12.51 -13.62 25.94
C GLN A 549 -13.62 -14.66 26.08
N PRO A 550 -14.91 -14.25 25.98
CA PRO A 550 -16.03 -15.18 25.93
C PRO A 550 -15.84 -16.21 24.82
N LYS A 551 -16.37 -17.43 24.99
CA LYS A 551 -16.24 -18.50 23.98
C LYS A 551 -16.85 -18.05 22.63
N PRO A 552 -16.11 -18.08 21.51
CA PRO A 552 -16.66 -17.77 20.19
C PRO A 552 -17.59 -18.88 19.69
N ARG A 553 -18.49 -18.55 18.75
CA ARG A 553 -19.38 -19.52 18.10
C ARG A 553 -18.63 -20.40 17.10
N LEU A 554 -17.63 -19.83 16.45
CA LEU A 554 -16.82 -20.50 15.43
C LEU A 554 -15.42 -19.91 15.42
N ILE A 555 -14.41 -20.78 15.30
CA ILE A 555 -13.04 -20.38 14.99
C ILE A 555 -12.72 -20.91 13.59
N VAL A 556 -12.47 -19.99 12.65
CA VAL A 556 -12.02 -20.28 11.30
C VAL A 556 -10.52 -20.05 11.23
N ILE A 557 -9.77 -21.09 10.86
CA ILE A 557 -8.33 -21.03 10.70
C ILE A 557 -7.94 -21.27 9.24
N ALA A 558 -6.92 -20.56 8.78
CA ALA A 558 -6.27 -20.76 7.50
C ALA A 558 -4.80 -20.31 7.60
N SER A 559 -3.91 -20.92 6.83
CA SER A 559 -2.50 -20.54 6.78
C SER A 559 -1.86 -21.10 5.51
N LEU A 560 -0.90 -20.37 4.97
CA LEU A 560 -0.05 -20.85 3.89
C LEU A 560 0.68 -22.13 4.32
N ASN A 561 0.52 -23.23 3.60
CA ASN A 561 1.14 -24.52 3.93
C ASN A 561 2.57 -24.69 3.38
N ARG A 562 3.20 -23.61 2.93
CA ARG A 562 4.48 -23.63 2.19
C ARG A 562 5.67 -23.04 2.95
N TYR A 563 5.50 -22.69 4.22
CA TYR A 563 6.60 -22.21 5.06
C TYR A 563 7.72 -23.22 5.31
N THR A 564 7.45 -24.52 5.10
CA THR A 564 8.46 -25.58 5.21
C THR A 564 8.19 -26.68 4.18
N ALA A 565 9.26 -27.27 3.67
CA ALA A 565 9.19 -28.46 2.82
C ALA A 565 9.09 -29.77 3.63
N ASP A 566 9.23 -29.71 4.97
CA ASP A 566 9.12 -30.87 5.85
C ASP A 566 7.66 -31.06 6.34
N PRO A 567 6.93 -32.06 5.80
CA PRO A 567 5.53 -32.28 6.16
C PRO A 567 5.34 -32.77 7.61
N ALA A 568 6.35 -33.43 8.20
CA ALA A 568 6.29 -33.90 9.58
C ALA A 568 6.50 -32.75 10.56
N LEU A 569 7.37 -31.78 10.22
CA LEU A 569 7.51 -30.54 10.97
C LEU A 569 6.22 -29.72 10.92
N LEU A 570 5.62 -29.55 9.74
CA LEU A 570 4.33 -28.85 9.58
C LEU A 570 3.20 -29.51 10.39
N ALA A 571 3.08 -30.84 10.32
CA ALA A 571 2.07 -31.58 11.09
C ALA A 571 2.23 -31.44 12.60
N ARG A 572 3.47 -31.41 13.11
CA ARG A 572 3.76 -31.17 14.54
C ARG A 572 3.43 -29.72 14.94
N GLY A 573 3.81 -28.74 14.12
CA GLY A 573 3.50 -27.33 14.35
C GLY A 573 2.00 -27.07 14.44
N TRP A 574 1.20 -27.72 13.59
CA TRP A 574 -0.27 -27.66 13.66
C TRP A 574 -0.82 -28.27 14.96
N GLU A 575 -0.32 -29.44 15.36
CA GLU A 575 -0.77 -30.10 16.59
C GLU A 575 -0.49 -29.26 17.84
N GLU A 576 0.68 -28.61 17.90
CA GLU A 576 1.04 -27.70 18.98
C GLU A 576 0.13 -26.46 19.04
N THR A 577 -0.29 -25.92 17.90
CA THR A 577 -1.22 -24.78 17.84
C THR A 577 -2.67 -25.20 18.12
N LEU A 578 -3.11 -26.37 17.62
CA LEU A 578 -4.49 -26.84 17.80
C LEU A 578 -4.80 -27.30 19.23
N LYS A 579 -3.80 -27.81 19.97
CA LYS A 579 -3.99 -28.27 21.35
C LYS A 579 -4.59 -27.19 22.27
N PRO A 580 -4.03 -25.96 22.38
CA PRO A 580 -4.64 -24.89 23.16
C PRO A 580 -5.95 -24.35 22.54
N LEU A 581 -6.09 -24.30 21.21
CA LEU A 581 -7.34 -23.84 20.57
C LEU A 581 -8.53 -24.76 20.87
N ARG A 582 -8.33 -26.08 20.80
CA ARG A 582 -9.37 -27.07 21.11
C ARG A 582 -9.82 -27.01 22.57
N ALA A 583 -8.93 -26.60 23.47
CA ALA A 583 -9.26 -26.42 24.88
C ALA A 583 -10.28 -25.27 25.13
N LEU A 584 -10.48 -24.37 24.16
CA LEU A 584 -11.54 -23.34 24.21
C LEU A 584 -12.95 -23.94 24.05
N GLY A 585 -13.04 -25.16 23.51
CA GLY A 585 -14.30 -25.88 23.29
C GLY A 585 -15.21 -25.30 22.20
N ALA A 586 -14.74 -24.33 21.41
CA ALA A 586 -15.45 -23.80 20.24
C ALA A 586 -15.23 -24.72 19.02
N PRO A 587 -16.20 -24.85 18.09
CA PRO A 587 -15.99 -25.49 16.80
C PRO A 587 -14.83 -24.83 16.04
N ILE A 588 -13.92 -25.65 15.51
CA ILE A 588 -12.79 -25.17 14.69
C ILE A 588 -12.96 -25.68 13.27
N VAL A 589 -12.98 -24.77 12.31
CA VAL A 589 -12.95 -25.10 10.88
C VAL A 589 -11.65 -24.61 10.26
N TYR A 590 -10.92 -25.54 9.66
CA TYR A 590 -9.79 -25.25 8.82
C TYR A 590 -10.23 -25.08 7.36
N ILE A 591 -10.01 -23.90 6.79
CA ILE A 591 -10.11 -23.71 5.35
C ILE A 591 -8.78 -24.14 4.76
N GLU A 592 -8.81 -25.20 3.94
CA GLU A 592 -7.62 -25.70 3.25
C GLU A 592 -6.96 -24.59 2.44
N ASP A 593 -5.63 -24.61 2.41
CA ASP A 593 -4.84 -23.60 1.71
C ASP A 593 -5.21 -23.55 0.22
N THR A 594 -5.33 -22.34 -0.33
CA THR A 594 -5.70 -22.10 -1.72
C THR A 594 -4.50 -22.39 -2.65
N PRO A 595 -4.72 -22.69 -3.94
CA PRO A 595 -3.60 -22.91 -4.86
C PRO A 595 -2.71 -21.68 -4.92
N VAL A 596 -1.39 -21.86 -4.87
CA VAL A 596 -0.40 -20.77 -4.94
C VAL A 596 0.23 -20.75 -6.33
N PRO A 597 -0.09 -19.76 -7.19
CA PRO A 597 0.45 -19.67 -8.54
C PRO A 597 1.99 -19.62 -8.60
N GLY A 598 2.64 -18.98 -7.63
CA GLY A 598 4.09 -18.77 -7.61
C GLY A 598 4.59 -17.80 -8.68
N THR A 599 3.69 -17.08 -9.34
CA THR A 599 3.96 -16.04 -10.35
C THR A 599 2.91 -14.95 -10.30
N ASP A 600 3.28 -13.71 -10.63
CA ASP A 600 2.37 -12.56 -10.64
C ASP A 600 1.28 -12.71 -11.73
N ILE A 601 0.11 -13.21 -11.31
CA ILE A 601 -1.01 -13.53 -12.19
C ILE A 601 -1.59 -12.28 -12.88
N PRO A 602 -1.86 -11.16 -12.19
CA PRO A 602 -2.28 -9.94 -12.88
C PRO A 602 -1.28 -9.47 -13.93
N ALA A 603 0.02 -9.54 -13.65
CA ALA A 603 1.04 -9.19 -14.64
C ALA A 603 0.94 -10.11 -15.88
N CYS A 604 0.82 -11.42 -15.70
CA CYS A 604 0.65 -12.36 -16.81
C CYS A 604 -0.59 -12.03 -17.65
N VAL A 605 -1.75 -11.87 -17.00
CA VAL A 605 -3.03 -11.61 -17.68
C VAL A 605 -3.01 -10.27 -18.40
N SER A 606 -2.34 -9.25 -17.85
CA SER A 606 -2.15 -7.97 -18.54
C SER A 606 -1.40 -8.08 -19.88
N GLY A 607 -0.52 -9.07 -20.01
CA GLY A 607 0.20 -9.35 -21.25
C GLY A 607 -0.57 -10.21 -22.25
N ARG A 608 -1.69 -10.82 -21.83
CA ARG A 608 -2.50 -11.74 -22.62
C ARG A 608 -4.01 -11.50 -22.41
N PRO A 609 -4.52 -10.28 -22.66
CA PRO A 609 -5.92 -9.96 -22.38
C PRO A 609 -6.91 -10.78 -23.23
N GLU A 610 -6.51 -11.20 -24.43
CA GLU A 610 -7.33 -12.02 -25.34
C GLU A 610 -7.28 -13.53 -25.02
N ASP A 611 -6.25 -13.99 -24.31
CA ASP A 611 -6.13 -15.38 -23.84
C ASP A 611 -5.58 -15.44 -22.40
N PRO A 612 -6.41 -15.09 -21.40
CA PRO A 612 -6.02 -15.21 -19.98
C PRO A 612 -5.79 -16.67 -19.55
N GLY A 613 -6.31 -17.64 -20.31
CA GLY A 613 -6.14 -19.07 -20.03
C GLY A 613 -4.68 -19.52 -20.13
N ALA A 614 -3.88 -18.85 -20.97
CA ALA A 614 -2.45 -19.12 -21.08
C ALA A 614 -1.63 -18.68 -19.85
N CYS A 615 -2.26 -18.07 -18.85
CA CYS A 615 -1.69 -17.81 -17.53
C CYS A 615 -2.01 -18.91 -16.50
N ALA A 616 -2.58 -20.04 -16.93
CA ALA A 616 -2.72 -21.22 -16.10
C ALA A 616 -1.35 -21.73 -15.60
N PHE A 617 -1.31 -22.25 -14.38
CA PHE A 617 -0.08 -22.62 -13.67
C PHE A 617 -0.11 -24.09 -13.24
N ALA A 618 1.06 -24.69 -13.02
CA ALA A 618 1.18 -26.12 -12.77
C ALA A 618 0.53 -26.53 -11.43
N ARG A 619 -0.43 -27.46 -11.47
CA ARG A 619 -1.15 -27.94 -10.28
C ARG A 619 -0.23 -28.54 -9.23
N LYS A 620 0.74 -29.35 -9.68
CA LYS A 620 1.71 -30.05 -8.80
C LYS A 620 2.47 -29.07 -7.90
N ASP A 621 2.74 -27.88 -8.40
CA ASP A 621 3.52 -26.84 -7.73
C ASP A 621 2.61 -25.81 -7.07
N ALA A 622 1.29 -25.86 -7.23
CA ALA A 622 0.37 -24.88 -6.65
C ALA A 622 -0.47 -25.44 -5.51
N VAL A 623 -0.77 -26.75 -5.53
CA VAL A 623 -1.60 -27.42 -4.52
C VAL A 623 -0.76 -28.52 -3.85
N PRO A 624 0.16 -28.17 -2.94
CA PRO A 624 0.95 -29.17 -2.23
C PRO A 624 0.08 -30.04 -1.32
N ALA A 625 0.59 -31.21 -0.95
CA ALA A 625 -0.12 -32.13 -0.06
C ALA A 625 -0.29 -31.52 1.33
N ASP A 626 -1.54 -31.30 1.73
CA ASP A 626 -1.89 -30.73 3.03
C ASP A 626 -1.85 -31.83 4.13
N PRO A 627 -0.90 -31.77 5.08
CA PRO A 627 -0.83 -32.75 6.15
C PRO A 627 -1.92 -32.55 7.22
N LEU A 628 -2.43 -31.33 7.43
CA LEU A 628 -3.49 -31.07 8.40
C LEU A 628 -4.82 -31.62 7.89
N ALA A 629 -5.19 -31.31 6.64
CA ALA A 629 -6.43 -31.82 6.03
C ALA A 629 -6.47 -33.36 6.05
N ARG A 630 -5.36 -34.04 5.73
CA ARG A 630 -5.26 -35.51 5.81
C ARG A 630 -5.48 -36.05 7.22
N ARG A 631 -4.93 -35.39 8.25
CA ARG A 631 -5.12 -35.79 9.66
C ARG A 631 -6.53 -35.54 10.15
N ILE A 632 -7.18 -34.47 9.69
CA ILE A 632 -8.60 -34.22 9.99
C ILE A 632 -9.46 -35.31 9.35
N ALA A 633 -9.23 -35.61 8.07
CA ALA A 633 -9.96 -36.64 7.34
C ALA A 633 -9.80 -38.06 7.93
N SER A 634 -8.64 -38.37 8.51
CA SER A 634 -8.42 -39.66 9.20
C SER A 634 -9.05 -39.75 10.60
N GLY A 635 -9.67 -38.67 11.09
CA GLY A 635 -10.24 -38.59 12.44
C GLY A 635 -9.21 -38.38 13.55
N ALA A 636 -7.94 -38.11 13.22
CA ALA A 636 -6.88 -37.93 14.21
C ALA A 636 -7.01 -36.63 15.05
N LEU A 637 -7.87 -35.69 14.63
CA LEU A 637 -8.05 -34.38 15.28
C LEU A 637 -9.53 -34.13 15.64
N PRO A 638 -10.04 -34.75 16.71
CA PRO A 638 -11.46 -34.62 17.06
C PRO A 638 -11.82 -33.18 17.46
N GLY A 639 -12.94 -32.69 16.93
CA GLY A 639 -13.41 -31.31 17.14
C GLY A 639 -12.84 -30.27 16.17
N VAL A 640 -12.02 -30.69 15.20
CA VAL A 640 -11.55 -29.87 14.09
C VAL A 640 -12.10 -30.44 12.80
N ARG A 641 -12.60 -29.59 11.90
CA ARG A 641 -13.14 -29.97 10.60
C ARG A 641 -12.39 -29.22 9.50
N SER A 642 -12.26 -29.80 8.32
CA SER A 642 -11.68 -29.13 7.15
C SER A 642 -12.74 -28.89 6.09
N ILE A 643 -12.63 -27.77 5.39
CA ILE A 643 -13.41 -27.47 4.19
C ILE A 643 -12.47 -27.01 3.08
N SER A 644 -12.83 -27.31 1.83
CA SER A 644 -11.99 -27.02 0.67
C SER A 644 -12.81 -26.38 -0.44
N VAL A 645 -12.32 -25.25 -0.94
CA VAL A 645 -12.82 -24.57 -2.15
C VAL A 645 -11.94 -24.85 -3.37
N ASN A 646 -10.83 -25.57 -3.18
CA ASN A 646 -9.88 -25.96 -4.23
C ASN A 646 -10.53 -26.71 -5.41
N PRO A 647 -11.56 -27.55 -5.23
CA PRO A 647 -12.26 -28.17 -6.37
C PRO A 647 -12.90 -27.18 -7.35
N VAL A 648 -13.15 -25.93 -6.94
CA VAL A 648 -13.70 -24.87 -7.80
C VAL A 648 -12.58 -23.98 -8.36
N LEU A 649 -11.56 -23.67 -7.54
CA LEU A 649 -10.40 -22.86 -7.93
C LEU A 649 -9.48 -23.59 -8.91
N CYS A 650 -9.28 -24.90 -8.72
CA CYS A 650 -8.49 -25.77 -9.59
C CYS A 650 -9.26 -27.07 -9.90
N PRO A 651 -10.30 -26.99 -10.76
CA PRO A 651 -11.20 -28.10 -11.03
C PRO A 651 -10.54 -29.23 -11.84
N GLY A 652 -11.05 -30.46 -11.63
CA GLY A 652 -10.58 -31.67 -12.30
C GLY A 652 -9.22 -32.17 -11.79
N ASP A 653 -8.68 -33.19 -12.47
CA ASP A 653 -7.37 -33.81 -12.16
C ASP A 653 -6.29 -33.46 -13.20
N GLY A 654 -6.53 -32.40 -13.97
CA GLY A 654 -5.59 -31.92 -15.00
C GLY A 654 -4.28 -31.38 -14.42
N PRO A 655 -3.23 -31.24 -15.26
CA PRO A 655 -1.90 -30.83 -14.80
C PRO A 655 -1.79 -29.34 -14.43
N VAL A 656 -2.82 -28.53 -14.71
CA VAL A 656 -2.81 -27.07 -14.54
C VAL A 656 -4.03 -26.56 -13.79
N CYS A 657 -3.85 -25.45 -13.06
CA CYS A 657 -4.90 -24.67 -12.44
C CYS A 657 -5.12 -23.38 -13.24
N PRO A 658 -6.39 -22.95 -13.42
CA PRO A 658 -6.71 -21.73 -14.15
C PRO A 658 -6.38 -20.48 -13.32
N ALA A 659 -5.94 -19.41 -14.00
CA ALA A 659 -5.78 -18.08 -13.41
C ALA A 659 -7.08 -17.25 -13.43
N VAL A 660 -7.97 -17.54 -14.38
CA VAL A 660 -9.27 -16.87 -14.58
C VAL A 660 -10.37 -17.91 -14.70
N ARG A 661 -11.49 -17.70 -14.01
CA ARG A 661 -12.63 -18.62 -13.96
C ARG A 661 -13.95 -17.86 -14.01
N ASP A 662 -14.82 -18.20 -14.95
CA ASP A 662 -16.12 -17.54 -15.14
C ASP A 662 -15.96 -15.99 -15.18
N ARG A 663 -14.97 -15.51 -15.95
CA ARG A 663 -14.48 -14.11 -16.02
C ARG A 663 -13.83 -13.54 -14.75
N VAL A 664 -13.85 -14.25 -13.63
CA VAL A 664 -13.21 -13.79 -12.40
C VAL A 664 -11.71 -14.03 -12.46
N LEU A 665 -10.91 -12.97 -12.35
CA LEU A 665 -9.47 -13.04 -12.15
C LEU A 665 -9.19 -13.46 -10.70
N LEU A 666 -8.66 -14.67 -10.51
CA LEU A 666 -8.67 -15.31 -9.20
C LEU A 666 -7.64 -14.74 -8.21
N TYR A 667 -6.47 -14.32 -8.70
CA TYR A 667 -5.32 -13.98 -7.85
C TYR A 667 -4.89 -12.52 -8.00
N ARG A 668 -4.59 -11.87 -6.87
CA ARG A 668 -4.11 -10.46 -6.82
C ARG A 668 -2.60 -10.33 -6.96
N ASP A 669 -1.88 -11.43 -6.70
CA ASP A 669 -0.42 -11.52 -6.78
C ASP A 669 -0.03 -12.98 -7.10
N ASP A 670 1.10 -13.45 -6.57
CA ASP A 670 1.65 -14.79 -6.76
C ASP A 670 1.15 -15.84 -5.76
N ALA A 671 0.33 -15.46 -4.76
CA ALA A 671 -0.11 -16.36 -3.70
C ALA A 671 -1.56 -16.16 -3.24
N HIS A 672 -2.10 -14.93 -3.31
CA HIS A 672 -3.36 -14.57 -2.68
C HIS A 672 -4.50 -14.41 -3.69
N LEU A 673 -5.71 -14.75 -3.24
CA LEU A 673 -6.92 -14.46 -3.98
C LEU A 673 -7.22 -12.96 -4.06
N THR A 674 -7.87 -12.56 -5.15
CA THR A 674 -8.59 -11.28 -5.21
C THR A 674 -9.76 -11.30 -4.21
N ASN A 675 -10.06 -10.16 -3.59
CA ASN A 675 -11.22 -10.05 -2.72
C ASN A 675 -12.53 -10.38 -3.46
N VAL A 676 -12.63 -10.06 -4.76
CA VAL A 676 -13.74 -10.49 -5.62
C VAL A 676 -13.88 -12.02 -5.66
N ALA A 677 -12.79 -12.75 -5.91
CA ALA A 677 -12.84 -14.22 -5.93
C ALA A 677 -13.26 -14.78 -4.56
N ALA A 678 -12.79 -14.18 -3.46
CA ALA A 678 -13.20 -14.57 -2.12
C ALA A 678 -14.70 -14.30 -1.88
N VAL A 679 -15.21 -13.10 -2.19
CA VAL A 679 -16.62 -12.70 -2.04
C VAL A 679 -17.55 -13.62 -2.85
N VAL A 680 -17.18 -13.93 -4.09
CA VAL A 680 -17.92 -14.84 -4.95
C VAL A 680 -18.01 -16.26 -4.36
N LEU A 681 -17.03 -16.67 -3.55
CA LEU A 681 -17.05 -17.96 -2.86
C LEU A 681 -17.90 -17.97 -1.58
N THR A 682 -18.48 -16.84 -1.15
CA THR A 682 -19.27 -16.77 0.09
C THR A 682 -20.41 -17.81 0.16
N PRO A 683 -21.28 -17.97 -0.86
CA PRO A 683 -22.35 -18.98 -0.81
C PRO A 683 -21.84 -20.42 -0.73
N ARG A 684 -20.67 -20.68 -1.32
CA ARG A 684 -19.99 -21.98 -1.27
C ARG A 684 -19.47 -22.26 0.13
N LEU A 685 -18.79 -21.28 0.72
CA LEU A 685 -18.25 -21.37 2.07
C LEU A 685 -19.38 -21.57 3.09
N GLU A 686 -20.50 -20.84 2.95
CA GLU A 686 -21.67 -21.03 3.81
C GLU A 686 -22.14 -22.49 3.78
N ARG A 687 -22.37 -23.04 2.58
CA ARG A 687 -22.81 -24.44 2.44
C ARG A 687 -21.81 -25.41 3.06
N LEU A 688 -20.51 -25.25 2.78
CA LEU A 688 -19.46 -26.13 3.30
C LEU A 688 -19.38 -26.06 4.83
N LEU A 689 -19.51 -24.87 5.40
CA LEU A 689 -19.52 -24.67 6.85
C LEU A 689 -20.78 -25.27 7.48
N GLY A 690 -21.93 -25.15 6.82
CA GLY A 690 -23.19 -25.77 7.21
C GLY A 690 -23.13 -27.30 7.19
N GLU A 691 -22.63 -27.89 6.11
CA GLU A 691 -22.43 -29.34 5.95
C GLU A 691 -21.41 -29.91 6.95
N SER A 692 -20.40 -29.12 7.30
CA SER A 692 -19.48 -29.49 8.37
C SER A 692 -20.21 -29.55 9.73
N GLY A 693 -21.36 -28.90 9.89
CA GLY A 693 -22.09 -28.76 11.14
C GLY A 693 -21.45 -27.75 12.10
N ALA A 694 -20.56 -26.88 11.59
CA ALA A 694 -19.88 -25.83 12.36
C ALA A 694 -20.68 -24.52 12.36
N LEU A 695 -21.54 -24.36 11.36
CA LEU A 695 -22.54 -23.30 11.27
C LEU A 695 -23.92 -23.96 11.23
N SER A 696 -24.81 -23.55 12.13
CA SER A 696 -26.23 -23.91 12.02
C SER A 696 -26.83 -23.22 10.78
N ALA A 697 -27.86 -23.82 10.16
CA ALA A 697 -28.70 -23.11 9.21
C ALA A 697 -29.10 -21.75 9.82
N PRO A 698 -29.18 -20.67 9.03
CA PRO A 698 -29.62 -19.38 9.56
C PRO A 698 -30.89 -19.64 10.36
N GLY A 699 -30.85 -19.35 11.66
CA GLY A 699 -32.08 -19.29 12.42
C GLY A 699 -32.95 -18.29 11.67
N VAL A 700 -34.22 -18.61 11.45
CA VAL A 700 -35.22 -17.57 11.21
C VAL A 700 -34.87 -16.47 12.20
N PRO A 701 -34.58 -15.22 11.74
CA PRO A 701 -34.15 -14.18 12.64
C PRO A 701 -35.11 -14.21 13.82
N VAL A 702 -34.54 -14.42 15.01
CA VAL A 702 -35.29 -14.22 16.23
C VAL A 702 -35.56 -12.73 16.21
N THR A 703 -36.71 -12.38 15.62
CA THR A 703 -37.40 -11.15 15.91
C THR A 703 -37.34 -11.04 17.43
N PRO A 704 -36.74 -9.96 17.98
CA PRO A 704 -36.98 -9.66 19.37
C PRO A 704 -38.49 -9.74 19.53
N ALA A 705 -38.97 -10.51 20.50
CA ALA A 705 -40.40 -10.56 20.78
C ALA A 705 -40.91 -9.11 20.77
N PRO A 706 -41.93 -8.78 19.95
CA PRO A 706 -42.39 -7.40 19.87
C PRO A 706 -42.65 -6.94 21.29
N SER A 707 -41.92 -5.91 21.72
CA SER A 707 -42.27 -5.16 22.90
C SER A 707 -43.75 -4.81 22.75
N ALA A 708 -44.54 -5.19 23.76
CA ALA A 708 -46.00 -5.13 23.73
C ALA A 708 -46.50 -3.90 22.95
N PRO A 709 -47.39 -4.06 21.95
CA PRO A 709 -47.84 -2.96 21.14
C PRO A 709 -48.37 -1.84 22.03
N GLY A 710 -47.89 -0.62 21.79
CA GLY A 710 -48.54 0.57 22.31
C GLY A 710 -50.02 0.52 21.93
N ARG A 711 -50.91 0.97 22.82
CA ARG A 711 -52.35 1.00 22.52
C ARG A 711 -52.58 1.81 21.23
N PRO A 712 -53.40 1.33 20.28
CA PRO A 712 -53.73 2.09 19.08
C PRO A 712 -54.29 3.47 19.44
N GLY A 713 -53.87 4.50 18.69
CA GLY A 713 -54.51 5.81 18.70
C GLY A 713 -55.95 5.72 18.17
N ALA A 714 -56.75 6.76 18.40
CA ALA A 714 -58.15 6.82 17.93
C ALA A 714 -58.32 6.78 16.39
N ASP A 715 -57.23 6.89 15.65
CA ASP A 715 -57.11 6.89 14.18
C ASP A 715 -56.60 5.56 13.59
N GLY A 716 -56.33 4.56 14.44
CA GLY A 716 -55.89 3.21 14.05
C GLY A 716 -54.39 3.06 13.80
N TRP A 717 -53.57 4.09 14.05
CA TRP A 717 -52.11 4.00 13.99
C TRP A 717 -51.50 3.71 15.37
N THR A 718 -50.44 2.92 15.38
CA THR A 718 -49.63 2.62 16.57
C THR A 718 -48.28 3.30 16.42
N GLU A 719 -47.93 4.18 17.35
CA GLU A 719 -46.62 4.86 17.36
C GLU A 719 -45.50 3.89 17.75
N LEU A 720 -44.48 3.77 16.90
CA LEU A 720 -43.30 2.93 17.10
C LEU A 720 -42.09 3.73 17.59
N LEU A 721 -41.97 4.99 17.16
CA LEU A 721 -40.94 5.93 17.57
C LEU A 721 -41.53 7.34 17.56
N ARG A 722 -41.18 8.14 18.57
CA ARG A 722 -41.35 9.59 18.57
C ARG A 722 -40.17 10.23 19.26
N ASP A 723 -39.58 11.24 18.61
CA ASP A 723 -38.59 12.13 19.19
C ASP A 723 -38.96 13.57 18.84
N ASP A 724 -39.28 14.36 19.86
CA ASP A 724 -39.59 15.79 19.76
C ASP A 724 -38.35 16.66 20.07
N PHE A 725 -37.16 16.05 20.19
CA PHE A 725 -35.86 16.73 20.35
C PHE A 725 -35.78 17.73 21.52
N GLU A 726 -36.51 17.42 22.60
CA GLU A 726 -36.50 18.20 23.84
C GLU A 726 -35.16 18.05 24.60
N GLY A 727 -34.62 19.16 25.07
CA GLY A 727 -33.42 19.17 25.89
C GLY A 727 -32.70 20.52 25.92
N PRO A 728 -31.65 20.68 26.75
CA PRO A 728 -30.92 21.93 26.86
C PRO A 728 -30.25 22.36 25.54
N ALA A 729 -30.19 23.67 25.28
CA ALA A 729 -29.48 24.21 24.12
C ALA A 729 -28.01 23.76 24.09
N GLY A 730 -27.52 23.32 22.94
CA GLY A 730 -26.17 22.81 22.74
C GLY A 730 -25.95 21.37 23.23
N SER A 731 -26.97 20.71 23.79
CA SER A 731 -26.87 19.30 24.17
C SER A 731 -27.06 18.37 22.97
N ARG A 732 -26.75 17.08 23.12
CA ARG A 732 -26.90 16.07 22.07
C ARG A 732 -28.33 15.50 22.05
N PRO A 733 -28.86 15.07 20.88
CA PRO A 733 -30.10 14.31 20.82
C PRO A 733 -29.99 12.99 21.62
N SER A 734 -31.16 12.42 21.94
CA SER A 734 -31.24 11.23 22.78
C SER A 734 -30.41 10.07 22.24
N ALA A 735 -29.39 9.67 23.01
CA ALA A 735 -28.57 8.50 22.68
C ALA A 735 -29.37 7.18 22.75
N ALA A 736 -30.60 7.17 23.26
CA ALA A 736 -31.48 6.01 23.21
C ALA A 736 -32.09 5.81 21.82
N HIS A 737 -32.29 6.90 21.07
CA HIS A 737 -32.89 6.87 19.74
C HIS A 737 -31.84 6.96 18.64
N TRP A 738 -30.75 7.72 18.84
CA TRP A 738 -29.82 8.08 17.78
C TRP A 738 -28.39 7.59 18.01
N GLN A 739 -27.70 7.30 16.91
CA GLN A 739 -26.27 7.06 16.81
C GLN A 739 -25.66 7.97 15.73
N TYR A 740 -24.34 8.16 15.78
CA TYR A 740 -23.61 9.07 14.89
C TYR A 740 -22.79 8.31 13.86
N ASP A 741 -22.93 8.74 12.63
CA ASP A 741 -22.01 8.41 11.56
C ASP A 741 -20.86 9.42 11.56
N ARG A 742 -19.63 8.91 11.44
CA ARG A 742 -18.42 9.72 11.61
C ARG A 742 -17.43 9.46 10.49
N GLY A 743 -16.70 10.51 10.10
CA GLY A 743 -15.74 10.43 9.01
C GLY A 743 -16.36 10.74 7.65
N THR A 744 -15.80 10.15 6.61
CA THR A 744 -16.20 10.37 5.20
C THR A 744 -16.84 9.12 4.58
N CYS A 745 -17.13 8.09 5.38
CA CYS A 745 -17.75 6.83 4.98
C CYS A 745 -18.11 6.01 6.23
N TYR A 746 -18.95 5.00 6.08
CA TYR A 746 -19.21 4.01 7.13
C TYR A 746 -17.93 3.26 7.54
N PRO A 747 -17.90 2.63 8.73
CA PRO A 747 -16.81 1.75 9.15
C PRO A 747 -16.46 0.69 8.08
N GLY A 748 -15.16 0.53 7.78
CA GLY A 748 -14.69 -0.33 6.68
C GLY A 748 -14.67 0.37 5.31
N CYS A 749 -15.23 1.58 5.22
CA CYS A 749 -15.23 2.46 4.04
C CYS A 749 -15.59 1.79 2.70
N PRO A 750 -16.70 1.02 2.62
CA PRO A 750 -17.09 0.36 1.37
C PRO A 750 -17.47 1.37 0.28
N ALA A 751 -17.92 2.57 0.68
CA ALA A 751 -18.24 3.68 -0.19
C ALA A 751 -17.53 4.95 0.33
N PRO A 752 -16.33 5.28 -0.17
CA PRO A 752 -15.61 6.49 0.25
C PRO A 752 -16.40 7.74 -0.17
N GLN A 753 -16.26 8.81 0.62
CA GLN A 753 -17.06 10.04 0.45
C GLN A 753 -18.55 9.73 0.38
N TRP A 754 -19.00 8.84 1.28
CA TRP A 754 -20.35 8.30 1.40
C TRP A 754 -20.95 7.74 0.11
N GLY A 755 -20.13 7.43 -0.91
CA GLY A 755 -20.56 6.95 -2.24
C GLY A 755 -20.98 8.05 -3.21
N THR A 756 -21.13 9.27 -2.71
CA THR A 756 -21.73 10.41 -3.42
C THR A 756 -20.70 11.45 -3.85
N GLY A 757 -19.47 11.39 -3.32
CA GLY A 757 -18.40 12.34 -3.62
C GLY A 757 -18.48 13.65 -2.80
N GLU A 758 -19.23 13.63 -1.70
CA GLU A 758 -19.32 14.74 -0.75
C GLU A 758 -17.97 15.01 -0.03
N ILE A 759 -17.79 16.22 0.51
CA ILE A 759 -16.47 16.75 0.93
C ILE A 759 -16.35 17.01 2.43
N GLU A 760 -17.44 16.93 3.17
CA GLU A 760 -17.45 17.09 4.62
C GLU A 760 -16.95 15.84 5.34
N THR A 761 -16.45 16.06 6.55
CA THR A 761 -16.28 15.01 7.55
C THR A 761 -17.47 15.05 8.51
N MET A 762 -18.24 13.95 8.61
CA MET A 762 -19.32 13.82 9.59
C MET A 762 -18.74 13.67 11.00
N THR A 763 -19.33 14.35 11.99
CA THR A 763 -18.85 14.34 13.38
C THR A 763 -19.97 14.14 14.41
N ASP A 764 -19.57 13.75 15.63
CA ASP A 764 -20.44 13.71 16.83
C ASP A 764 -20.30 14.97 17.71
N SER A 765 -19.73 16.04 17.14
CA SER A 765 -19.55 17.32 17.81
C SER A 765 -20.87 18.08 17.90
N THR A 766 -21.09 18.76 19.02
CA THR A 766 -22.22 19.69 19.19
C THR A 766 -22.11 20.94 18.30
N ASP A 767 -20.92 21.18 17.71
CA ASP A 767 -20.77 22.17 16.64
C ASP A 767 -21.60 21.79 15.40
N ASN A 768 -21.80 20.49 15.17
CA ASN A 768 -22.48 19.95 14.00
C ASN A 768 -23.84 19.32 14.30
N VAL A 769 -24.06 18.75 15.49
CA VAL A 769 -25.33 18.10 15.86
C VAL A 769 -25.69 18.46 17.29
N ARG A 770 -26.73 19.28 17.48
CA ARG A 770 -27.14 19.76 18.81
C ARG A 770 -28.62 20.05 18.90
N LEU A 771 -29.15 20.14 20.11
CA LEU A 771 -30.49 20.66 20.38
C LEU A 771 -30.46 22.18 20.49
N ASP A 772 -31.50 22.87 20.02
CA ASP A 772 -31.60 24.34 20.07
C ASP A 772 -32.11 24.88 21.42
N GLY A 773 -32.57 24.00 22.31
CA GLY A 773 -33.16 24.36 23.60
C GLY A 773 -34.63 24.76 23.55
N LYS A 774 -35.29 24.62 22.39
CA LYS A 774 -36.67 25.02 22.10
C LYS A 774 -37.47 23.92 21.42
N GLY A 775 -37.01 22.66 21.51
CA GLY A 775 -37.68 21.50 20.92
C GLY A 775 -37.27 21.23 19.47
N ALA A 776 -36.05 21.58 19.05
CA ALA A 776 -35.55 21.13 17.74
C ALA A 776 -34.09 20.67 17.78
N LEU A 777 -33.80 19.67 16.94
CA LEU A 777 -32.45 19.28 16.55
C LEU A 777 -31.92 20.22 15.46
N GLU A 778 -30.66 20.63 15.57
CA GLU A 778 -29.91 21.34 14.53
C GLU A 778 -28.77 20.45 14.00
N ILE A 779 -28.78 20.21 12.69
CA ILE A 779 -27.65 19.62 11.95
C ILE A 779 -26.97 20.72 11.14
N VAL A 780 -25.73 21.05 11.49
CA VAL A 780 -25.06 22.28 11.09
C VAL A 780 -23.77 21.97 10.32
N PRO A 781 -23.73 22.25 9.01
CA PRO A 781 -22.47 22.26 8.27
C PRO A 781 -21.59 23.40 8.76
N THR A 782 -20.35 23.10 9.15
CA THR A 782 -19.36 24.08 9.60
C THR A 782 -18.12 24.02 8.72
N ARG A 783 -17.38 25.13 8.65
CA ARG A 783 -16.12 25.21 7.89
C ARG A 783 -15.03 25.81 8.76
N LYS A 784 -13.95 25.06 9.01
CA LYS A 784 -12.77 25.50 9.77
C LYS A 784 -11.51 25.22 8.95
N ALA A 785 -10.63 26.22 8.82
CA ALA A 785 -9.39 26.12 8.03
C ALA A 785 -9.58 25.65 6.57
N GLY A 786 -10.76 25.90 5.97
CA GLY A 786 -11.09 25.47 4.61
C GLY A 786 -11.67 24.05 4.50
N GLU A 787 -11.72 23.29 5.59
CA GLU A 787 -12.31 21.96 5.64
C GLU A 787 -13.75 22.01 6.15
N TRP A 788 -14.62 21.21 5.54
CA TRP A 788 -16.04 21.10 5.91
C TRP A 788 -16.26 19.98 6.93
N SER A 789 -17.14 20.22 7.88
CA SER A 789 -17.65 19.21 8.80
C SER A 789 -19.16 19.33 8.90
N SER A 790 -19.86 18.22 9.09
CA SER A 790 -21.31 18.23 9.25
C SER A 790 -21.77 17.13 10.20
N GLY A 791 -23.09 16.94 10.31
CA GLY A 791 -23.71 15.90 11.11
C GLY A 791 -24.47 14.91 10.23
N ARG A 792 -24.35 13.64 10.59
CA ARG A 792 -25.16 12.53 10.09
C ARG A 792 -25.50 11.62 11.27
N ILE A 793 -26.79 11.50 11.55
CA ILE A 793 -27.29 10.65 12.63
C ILE A 793 -28.29 9.65 12.08
N GLU A 794 -28.32 8.48 12.71
CA GLU A 794 -29.24 7.41 12.34
C GLU A 794 -29.96 6.88 13.56
N THR A 795 -31.16 6.32 13.37
CA THR A 795 -31.84 5.63 14.48
C THR A 795 -31.06 4.39 14.90
N ARG A 796 -30.87 4.16 16.20
CA ARG A 796 -30.29 2.90 16.71
C ARG A 796 -31.12 1.69 16.30
N ARG A 797 -32.44 1.86 16.33
CA ARG A 797 -33.39 0.89 15.80
C ARG A 797 -33.33 0.83 14.28
N SER A 798 -33.39 -0.39 13.76
CA SER A 798 -33.50 -0.71 12.33
C SER A 798 -34.67 -1.65 12.04
N ASP A 799 -35.55 -1.88 13.01
CA ASP A 799 -36.66 -2.82 12.96
C ASP A 799 -37.99 -2.19 12.52
N PHE A 800 -37.96 -0.95 12.02
CA PHE A 800 -39.18 -0.27 11.55
C PHE A 800 -39.66 -0.93 10.25
N ALA A 801 -40.72 -1.72 10.33
CA ALA A 801 -41.30 -2.39 9.19
C ALA A 801 -42.85 -2.29 9.25
N PRO A 802 -43.54 -2.26 8.10
CA PRO A 802 -44.97 -2.47 8.08
C PRO A 802 -45.28 -3.89 8.63
N PRO A 803 -46.30 -4.04 9.48
CA PRO A 803 -46.75 -5.37 9.88
C PRO A 803 -47.27 -6.14 8.65
N PRO A 804 -47.32 -7.49 8.68
CA PRO A 804 -47.77 -8.27 7.53
C PRO A 804 -49.12 -7.81 6.99
N GLY A 805 -49.16 -7.36 5.73
CA GLY A 805 -50.37 -6.85 5.08
C GLY A 805 -50.84 -5.47 5.58
N GLY A 806 -50.04 -4.77 6.39
CA GLY A 806 -50.34 -3.46 6.95
C GLY A 806 -49.48 -2.34 6.36
N MET A 807 -49.39 -1.24 7.09
CA MET A 807 -48.72 0.00 6.66
C MET A 807 -47.73 0.51 7.69
N LEU A 808 -46.67 1.16 7.21
CA LEU A 808 -45.72 1.93 7.99
C LEU A 808 -45.75 3.38 7.49
N ARG A 809 -45.78 4.35 8.41
CA ARG A 809 -45.64 5.77 8.13
C ARG A 809 -44.42 6.30 8.87
N ILE A 810 -43.53 6.95 8.14
CA ILE A 810 -42.34 7.62 8.67
C ILE A 810 -42.48 9.10 8.32
N GLU A 811 -42.40 9.98 9.32
CA GLU A 811 -42.66 11.40 9.16
C GLU A 811 -41.70 12.25 10.00
N ALA A 812 -41.25 13.37 9.45
CA ALA A 812 -40.49 14.38 10.17
C ALA A 812 -40.97 15.81 9.86
N SER A 813 -40.91 16.67 10.87
CA SER A 813 -41.16 18.12 10.79
C SER A 813 -39.81 18.83 10.65
N ILE A 814 -39.48 19.32 9.45
CA ILE A 814 -38.13 19.83 9.11
C ILE A 814 -38.22 21.24 8.53
N ALA A 815 -37.29 22.11 8.93
CA ALA A 815 -36.94 23.34 8.22
C ALA A 815 -35.53 23.16 7.59
N LEU A 816 -35.44 23.37 6.28
CA LEU A 816 -34.20 23.28 5.51
C LEU A 816 -33.21 24.39 5.90
N PRO A 817 -31.91 24.24 5.60
CA PRO A 817 -30.92 25.31 5.80
C PRO A 817 -31.35 26.63 5.14
N ASP A 818 -31.43 27.70 5.94
CA ASP A 818 -31.82 29.04 5.47
C ASP A 818 -30.66 29.78 4.78
N VAL A 819 -30.29 29.25 3.62
CA VAL A 819 -29.24 29.78 2.76
C VAL A 819 -29.64 29.60 1.31
N THR A 820 -29.28 30.58 0.46
CA THR A 820 -29.66 30.58 -0.97
C THR A 820 -28.52 31.03 -1.87
N GLY A 821 -28.70 30.85 -3.18
CA GLY A 821 -27.78 31.33 -4.20
C GLY A 821 -26.37 30.77 -4.02
N ALA A 822 -25.35 31.61 -4.22
CA ALA A 822 -23.95 31.19 -4.09
C ALA A 822 -23.57 30.77 -2.66
N GLY A 823 -24.27 31.30 -1.64
CA GLY A 823 -24.09 30.91 -0.24
C GLY A 823 -24.46 29.45 0.01
N ALA A 824 -25.45 28.93 -0.73
CA ALA A 824 -25.98 27.58 -0.57
C ALA A 824 -25.31 26.53 -1.48
N ALA A 825 -24.37 26.95 -2.33
CA ALA A 825 -23.78 26.07 -3.33
C ALA A 825 -23.17 24.82 -2.66
N GLY A 826 -23.69 23.65 -3.03
CA GLY A 826 -23.31 22.34 -2.51
C GLY A 826 -24.02 21.89 -1.23
N TYR A 827 -24.91 22.67 -0.61
CA TYR A 827 -25.72 22.16 0.51
C TYR A 827 -26.64 21.04 0.04
N TRP A 828 -26.70 19.94 0.81
CA TRP A 828 -27.56 18.79 0.54
C TRP A 828 -28.17 18.22 1.84
N PRO A 829 -29.21 18.88 2.40
CA PRO A 829 -30.02 18.30 3.47
C PRO A 829 -30.81 17.08 3.00
N ALA A 830 -30.87 16.05 3.85
CA ALA A 830 -31.62 14.82 3.57
C ALA A 830 -32.26 14.22 4.83
N PHE A 831 -33.46 13.68 4.64
CA PHE A 831 -34.20 12.80 5.56
C PHE A 831 -34.65 11.56 4.80
N TRP A 832 -34.13 10.41 5.19
CA TRP A 832 -34.23 9.20 4.37
C TRP A 832 -34.09 7.94 5.21
N THR A 833 -34.24 6.79 4.57
CA THR A 833 -34.17 5.48 5.23
C THR A 833 -33.36 4.50 4.41
N LEU A 834 -32.75 3.55 5.09
CA LEU A 834 -32.06 2.41 4.49
C LEU A 834 -32.58 1.11 5.09
N GLY A 835 -32.63 0.07 4.26
CA GLY A 835 -32.93 -1.28 4.72
C GLY A 835 -31.97 -1.73 5.81
N ALA A 836 -32.52 -2.30 6.89
CA ALA A 836 -31.76 -2.88 8.00
C ALA A 836 -30.60 -3.79 7.57
N PRO A 837 -30.74 -4.64 6.52
CA PRO A 837 -29.63 -5.47 6.05
C PRO A 837 -28.39 -4.70 5.61
N LEU A 838 -28.50 -3.39 5.29
CA LEU A 838 -27.30 -2.59 5.01
C LEU A 838 -26.36 -2.52 6.23
N ARG A 839 -26.88 -2.55 7.46
CA ARG A 839 -26.03 -2.53 8.67
C ARG A 839 -25.24 -3.82 8.87
N ASP A 840 -25.53 -4.85 8.09
CA ASP A 840 -24.84 -6.14 8.11
C ASP A 840 -23.50 -6.11 7.33
N GLY A 841 -22.84 -4.94 7.28
CA GLY A 841 -21.53 -4.77 6.62
C GLY A 841 -21.45 -3.59 5.65
N TYR A 842 -22.47 -2.74 5.60
CA TYR A 842 -22.52 -1.52 4.79
C TYR A 842 -22.40 -1.76 3.28
N THR A 843 -22.87 -2.92 2.83
CA THR A 843 -22.92 -3.34 1.42
C THR A 843 -24.31 -3.85 1.06
N GLY A 844 -24.64 -3.90 -0.23
CA GLY A 844 -25.94 -4.40 -0.70
C GLY A 844 -26.90 -3.33 -1.21
N TRP A 845 -26.53 -2.05 -1.13
CA TRP A 845 -27.20 -0.97 -1.87
C TRP A 845 -27.08 -1.19 -3.40
N PRO A 846 -28.12 -0.88 -4.21
CA PRO A 846 -29.43 -0.36 -3.82
C PRO A 846 -30.43 -1.47 -3.47
N GLY A 847 -30.04 -2.74 -3.62
CA GLY A 847 -30.94 -3.89 -3.50
C GLY A 847 -31.60 -4.08 -2.14
N VAL A 848 -31.04 -3.52 -1.06
CA VAL A 848 -31.64 -3.51 0.30
C VAL A 848 -32.71 -2.44 0.50
N GLY A 849 -32.96 -1.61 -0.51
CA GLY A 849 -33.94 -0.52 -0.43
C GLY A 849 -33.40 0.74 0.25
N GLU A 850 -33.62 1.87 -0.42
CA GLU A 850 -33.47 3.22 0.13
C GLU A 850 -34.75 3.99 -0.17
N LEU A 851 -35.29 4.70 0.82
CA LEU A 851 -36.42 5.62 0.63
C LEU A 851 -36.00 7.01 1.08
N ASP A 852 -35.79 7.90 0.11
CA ASP A 852 -35.49 9.30 0.36
C ASP A 852 -36.80 10.03 0.56
N ILE A 853 -37.09 10.38 1.81
CA ILE A 853 -38.36 10.98 2.21
C ILE A 853 -38.36 12.46 1.83
N MET A 854 -37.22 13.11 2.02
CA MET A 854 -36.94 14.47 1.61
C MET A 854 -35.45 14.63 1.32
N GLU A 855 -35.15 15.10 0.12
CA GLU A 855 -33.86 15.67 -0.22
C GLU A 855 -34.04 17.07 -0.83
N SER A 856 -33.07 17.94 -0.61
CA SER A 856 -32.97 19.23 -1.29
C SER A 856 -31.50 19.55 -1.55
N VAL A 857 -31.22 20.36 -2.57
CA VAL A 857 -29.85 20.74 -2.92
C VAL A 857 -29.74 22.22 -3.26
N ASN A 858 -28.54 22.78 -3.07
CA ASN A 858 -28.16 24.12 -3.49
C ASN A 858 -29.07 25.24 -2.95
N GLY A 859 -29.73 25.00 -1.82
CA GLY A 859 -30.65 25.95 -1.18
C GLY A 859 -31.81 26.35 -2.07
N ARG A 860 -32.39 25.40 -2.83
CA ARG A 860 -33.60 25.64 -3.64
C ARG A 860 -34.87 25.52 -2.80
N ASP A 861 -35.93 26.22 -3.21
CA ASP A 861 -37.28 26.05 -2.64
C ASP A 861 -37.98 24.84 -3.29
N THR A 862 -37.25 23.74 -3.41
CA THR A 862 -37.74 22.48 -3.96
C THR A 862 -37.18 21.32 -3.17
N VAL A 863 -38.00 20.27 -3.04
CA VAL A 863 -37.61 18.98 -2.46
C VAL A 863 -37.94 17.86 -3.44
N PHE A 864 -37.35 16.69 -3.25
CA PHE A 864 -37.76 15.50 -3.98
C PHE A 864 -37.73 14.29 -3.07
N GLY A 865 -38.48 13.27 -3.46
CA GLY A 865 -38.51 11.97 -2.82
C GLY A 865 -38.22 10.89 -3.85
N SER A 866 -37.43 9.90 -3.45
CA SER A 866 -36.88 8.88 -4.34
C SER A 866 -36.95 7.50 -3.68
N MET A 867 -37.01 6.47 -4.52
CA MET A 867 -36.83 5.08 -4.09
C MET A 867 -35.69 4.47 -4.89
N HIS A 868 -34.70 3.96 -4.18
CA HIS A 868 -33.60 3.18 -4.75
C HIS A 868 -33.81 1.69 -4.46
N CYS A 869 -33.59 0.86 -5.48
CA CYS A 869 -33.82 -0.58 -5.41
C CYS A 869 -33.13 -1.34 -6.55
N GLY A 870 -33.05 -2.67 -6.40
CA GLY A 870 -32.54 -3.54 -7.46
C GLY A 870 -31.01 -3.55 -7.57
N VAL A 871 -30.46 -2.95 -8.63
CA VAL A 871 -29.05 -3.09 -9.04
C VAL A 871 -28.38 -1.73 -9.25
N LEU A 872 -27.06 -1.64 -9.10
CA LEU A 872 -26.30 -0.37 -9.01
C LEU A 872 -26.43 0.59 -10.22
N GLU A 873 -26.84 0.12 -11.39
CA GLU A 873 -27.02 0.95 -12.58
C GLU A 873 -28.19 0.44 -13.42
N GLY A 874 -29.09 1.35 -13.79
CA GLY A 874 -30.35 1.04 -14.45
C GLY A 874 -31.26 0.17 -13.60
N GLY A 875 -31.61 -1.00 -14.12
CA GLY A 875 -32.57 -1.90 -13.48
C GLY A 875 -33.98 -1.31 -13.41
N PRO A 876 -34.89 -1.95 -12.67
CA PRO A 876 -36.28 -1.49 -12.57
C PRO A 876 -36.43 -0.16 -11.81
N CYS A 877 -35.37 0.31 -11.16
CA CYS A 877 -35.38 1.53 -10.35
C CYS A 877 -34.55 2.67 -10.96
N GLU A 878 -34.04 2.49 -12.20
CA GLU A 878 -33.31 3.52 -12.96
C GLU A 878 -32.10 4.12 -12.22
N GLU A 879 -31.31 3.25 -11.58
CA GLU A 879 -30.15 3.65 -10.77
C GLU A 879 -29.04 4.28 -11.61
N PRO A 880 -28.24 5.21 -11.05
CA PRO A 880 -28.25 5.70 -9.67
C PRO A 880 -29.26 6.85 -9.43
N VAL A 881 -30.16 7.14 -10.37
CA VAL A 881 -31.13 8.24 -10.24
C VAL A 881 -32.28 7.85 -9.30
N GLY A 882 -32.66 6.58 -9.29
CA GLY A 882 -33.79 6.09 -8.51
C GLY A 882 -35.14 6.45 -9.13
N LEU A 883 -36.22 5.86 -8.60
CA LEU A 883 -37.58 6.22 -8.98
C LEU A 883 -37.98 7.51 -8.27
N THR A 884 -37.55 8.64 -8.83
CA THR A 884 -37.67 9.97 -8.22
C THR A 884 -38.94 10.72 -8.64
N SER A 885 -39.46 11.57 -7.74
CA SER A 885 -40.52 12.54 -8.05
C SER A 885 -40.07 13.67 -8.95
N GLY A 886 -38.76 13.86 -9.12
CA GLY A 886 -38.17 15.13 -9.55
C GLY A 886 -38.48 16.28 -8.57
N PRO A 887 -37.96 17.48 -8.84
CA PRO A 887 -38.12 18.63 -7.93
C PRO A 887 -39.58 19.05 -7.76
N GLN A 888 -40.04 19.09 -6.51
CA GLN A 888 -41.37 19.52 -6.09
C GLN A 888 -41.29 20.87 -5.40
N PRO A 889 -42.17 21.84 -5.73
CA PRO A 889 -42.18 23.15 -5.08
C PRO A 889 -42.40 23.05 -3.57
N CYS A 890 -41.56 23.75 -2.81
CA CYS A 890 -41.56 23.78 -1.36
C CYS A 890 -41.34 25.23 -0.87
N PRO A 891 -42.26 26.17 -1.16
CA PRO A 891 -42.10 27.57 -0.79
C PRO A 891 -42.12 27.72 0.74
N GLY A 892 -41.08 28.35 1.29
CA GLY A 892 -40.96 28.56 2.74
C GLY A 892 -40.30 27.42 3.50
N CYS A 893 -39.90 26.34 2.82
CA CYS A 893 -39.32 25.16 3.48
C CYS A 893 -37.96 25.41 4.14
N ARG A 894 -37.28 26.52 3.82
CA ARG A 894 -36.08 27.00 4.54
C ARG A 894 -36.40 27.81 5.80
N THR A 895 -37.55 28.50 5.82
CA THR A 895 -37.87 29.49 6.85
C THR A 895 -38.93 29.02 7.85
N ALA A 896 -39.64 27.93 7.56
CA ALA A 896 -40.63 27.31 8.43
C ALA A 896 -40.45 25.78 8.46
N PHE A 897 -41.02 25.14 9.48
CA PHE A 897 -41.09 23.69 9.55
C PHE A 897 -42.21 23.17 8.64
N HIS A 898 -41.91 22.15 7.85
CA HIS A 898 -42.85 21.44 6.99
C HIS A 898 -42.81 19.94 7.31
N SER A 899 -43.94 19.26 7.11
CA SER A 899 -44.04 17.81 7.34
C SER A 899 -43.66 17.04 6.07
N TYR A 900 -42.65 16.18 6.19
CA TYR A 900 -42.21 15.27 5.13
C TYR A 900 -42.48 13.84 5.59
N ALA A 901 -43.24 13.09 4.81
CA ALA A 901 -43.60 11.72 5.18
C ALA A 901 -43.52 10.74 4.02
N VAL A 902 -43.21 9.49 4.35
CA VAL A 902 -43.38 8.34 3.46
C VAL A 902 -44.30 7.31 4.10
N GLU A 903 -45.18 6.72 3.31
CA GLU A 903 -45.98 5.56 3.71
C GLU A 903 -45.62 4.35 2.86
N VAL A 904 -45.26 3.26 3.52
CA VAL A 904 -45.05 1.94 2.90
C VAL A 904 -46.30 1.10 3.18
N ASP A 905 -47.02 0.75 2.13
CA ASP A 905 -48.26 -0.01 2.19
C ASP A 905 -48.02 -1.40 1.58
N LEU A 906 -48.07 -2.44 2.39
CA LEU A 906 -47.94 -3.83 1.96
C LEU A 906 -49.28 -4.57 1.95
N SER A 907 -50.39 -3.84 1.93
CA SER A 907 -51.73 -4.43 1.85
C SER A 907 -51.86 -5.26 0.56
N PRO A 908 -52.33 -6.53 0.63
CA PRO A 908 -52.41 -7.39 -0.55
C PRO A 908 -53.20 -6.75 -1.69
N GLY A 909 -52.61 -6.67 -2.88
CA GLY A 909 -53.23 -6.09 -4.07
C GLY A 909 -53.22 -4.56 -4.14
N ALA A 910 -52.64 -3.87 -3.16
CA ALA A 910 -52.50 -2.42 -3.11
C ALA A 910 -51.07 -1.94 -2.75
N GLU A 911 -50.07 -2.83 -2.92
CA GLU A 911 -48.69 -2.61 -2.50
C GLU A 911 -48.04 -1.41 -3.19
N GLN A 912 -47.63 -0.41 -2.38
CA GLN A 912 -47.06 0.85 -2.88
C GLN A 912 -46.30 1.63 -1.79
N VAL A 913 -45.42 2.53 -2.22
CA VAL A 913 -44.78 3.56 -1.39
C VAL A 913 -45.28 4.93 -1.83
N ARG A 914 -45.58 5.82 -0.89
CA ARG A 914 -46.21 7.13 -1.12
C ARG A 914 -45.50 8.24 -0.35
N TRP A 915 -45.14 9.35 -1.00
CA TRP A 915 -44.47 10.49 -0.37
C TRP A 915 -45.40 11.70 -0.23
N TYR A 916 -45.31 12.37 0.91
CA TYR A 916 -46.16 13.48 1.30
C TYR A 916 -45.33 14.68 1.72
N LEU A 917 -45.79 15.87 1.33
CA LEU A 917 -45.32 17.16 1.80
C LEU A 917 -46.53 17.91 2.39
N ASP A 918 -46.50 18.22 3.69
CA ASP A 918 -47.62 18.82 4.44
C ASP A 918 -48.93 18.04 4.27
N GLY A 919 -48.84 16.72 4.27
CA GLY A 919 -49.97 15.81 4.05
C GLY A 919 -50.45 15.72 2.59
N ARG A 920 -49.86 16.48 1.66
CA ARG A 920 -50.14 16.37 0.22
C ARG A 920 -49.29 15.29 -0.43
N LEU A 921 -49.93 14.24 -0.94
CA LEU A 921 -49.27 13.22 -1.76
C LEU A 921 -48.66 13.86 -3.02
N TYR A 922 -47.37 13.66 -3.25
CA TYR A 922 -46.67 14.20 -4.43
C TYR A 922 -45.91 13.15 -5.24
N HIS A 923 -45.64 11.96 -4.68
CA HIS A 923 -44.97 10.87 -5.39
C HIS A 923 -45.50 9.50 -4.96
N ARG A 924 -45.43 8.53 -5.87
CA ARG A 924 -45.85 7.15 -5.62
C ARG A 924 -45.07 6.18 -6.49
N VAL A 925 -44.63 5.10 -5.86
CA VAL A 925 -44.07 3.92 -6.54
C VAL A 925 -44.94 2.71 -6.17
N THR A 926 -45.36 1.92 -7.15
CA THR A 926 -46.19 0.73 -6.92
C THR A 926 -45.38 -0.54 -7.13
N ALA A 927 -45.75 -1.63 -6.47
CA ALA A 927 -45.07 -2.92 -6.65
C ALA A 927 -45.02 -3.39 -8.12
N ALA A 928 -45.98 -2.97 -8.94
CA ALA A 928 -46.02 -3.27 -10.38
C ALA A 928 -44.89 -2.63 -11.20
N ALA A 929 -44.14 -1.67 -10.63
CA ALA A 929 -42.99 -1.05 -11.30
C ALA A 929 -41.79 -2.01 -11.44
N MET A 930 -41.77 -3.10 -10.67
CA MET A 930 -40.65 -4.04 -10.62
C MET A 930 -41.12 -5.48 -10.40
N ASP A 931 -40.22 -6.45 -10.49
CA ASP A 931 -40.56 -7.82 -10.15
C ASP A 931 -40.75 -7.98 -8.63
N GLY A 932 -41.58 -8.95 -8.23
CA GLY A 932 -41.94 -9.14 -6.83
C GLY A 932 -40.78 -9.51 -5.91
N ARG A 933 -39.64 -10.00 -6.44
CA ARG A 933 -38.45 -10.25 -5.61
C ARG A 933 -37.73 -8.94 -5.33
N THR A 934 -37.54 -8.09 -6.35
CA THR A 934 -36.93 -6.76 -6.19
C THR A 934 -37.75 -5.90 -5.22
N TRP A 935 -39.09 -5.91 -5.37
CA TRP A 935 -39.98 -5.20 -4.45
C TRP A 935 -39.81 -5.65 -3.00
N LYS A 936 -39.95 -6.95 -2.73
CA LYS A 936 -39.80 -7.48 -1.36
C LYS A 936 -38.43 -7.19 -0.77
N ARG A 937 -37.37 -7.30 -1.56
CA ARG A 937 -36.02 -7.02 -1.10
C ARG A 937 -35.79 -5.54 -0.75
N ALA A 938 -36.60 -4.63 -1.28
CA ALA A 938 -36.48 -3.20 -1.02
C ALA A 938 -37.35 -2.71 0.16
N VAL A 939 -38.50 -3.36 0.43
CA VAL A 939 -39.48 -2.85 1.41
C VAL A 939 -40.02 -3.86 2.43
N ASP A 940 -39.77 -5.17 2.25
CA ASP A 940 -40.29 -6.25 3.13
C ASP A 940 -39.27 -6.64 4.21
N HIS A 941 -38.77 -5.65 4.93
CA HIS A 941 -37.87 -5.79 6.08
C HIS A 941 -37.87 -4.50 6.92
N GLY A 942 -37.18 -4.54 8.06
CA GLY A 942 -36.95 -3.34 8.85
C GLY A 942 -36.13 -2.28 8.10
N VAL A 943 -36.35 -1.01 8.42
CA VAL A 943 -35.51 0.12 7.99
C VAL A 943 -35.01 0.88 9.21
N PHE A 944 -33.91 1.62 9.03
CA PHE A 944 -33.48 2.67 9.94
C PHE A 944 -33.56 4.04 9.26
N LEU A 945 -33.75 5.09 10.05
CA LEU A 945 -33.90 6.46 9.57
C LEU A 945 -32.56 7.19 9.66
N ILE A 946 -32.34 8.14 8.77
CA ILE A 946 -31.12 8.93 8.66
C ILE A 946 -31.48 10.40 8.48
N LEU A 947 -30.77 11.27 9.21
CA LEU A 947 -30.84 12.72 9.08
C LEU A 947 -29.41 13.25 8.87
N ASN A 948 -29.19 14.01 7.80
CA ASN A 948 -27.90 14.65 7.56
C ASN A 948 -28.02 15.94 6.75
N VAL A 949 -26.92 16.69 6.73
CA VAL A 949 -26.69 17.75 5.74
C VAL A 949 -25.32 17.52 5.11
N ALA A 950 -25.29 16.95 3.91
CA ALA A 950 -24.07 16.78 3.15
C ALA A 950 -23.61 18.10 2.51
N VAL A 951 -22.33 18.17 2.14
CA VAL A 951 -21.72 19.31 1.47
C VAL A 951 -20.98 18.83 0.21
N GLY A 952 -21.41 19.29 -0.95
CA GLY A 952 -20.89 18.85 -2.24
C GLY A 952 -21.49 17.53 -2.69
N GLY A 953 -20.73 16.74 -3.45
CA GLY A 953 -21.23 15.49 -4.03
C GLY A 953 -21.88 15.65 -5.41
N LYS A 954 -22.17 14.50 -6.01
CA LYS A 954 -22.67 14.38 -7.39
C LYS A 954 -24.04 15.03 -7.58
N LEU A 955 -24.92 14.97 -6.59
CA LEU A 955 -26.29 15.46 -6.73
C LEU A 955 -26.37 17.00 -6.76
N PRO A 956 -25.79 17.77 -5.82
CA PRO A 956 -25.69 19.22 -5.97
C PRO A 956 -24.95 19.66 -7.24
N LEU A 957 -23.92 18.91 -7.64
CA LEU A 957 -23.16 19.20 -8.86
C LEU A 957 -24.01 19.02 -10.12
N ALA A 958 -24.77 17.93 -10.22
CA ALA A 958 -25.69 17.67 -11.33
C ALA A 958 -26.80 18.72 -11.42
N ASP A 959 -27.21 19.22 -10.25
CA ASP A 959 -28.18 20.29 -10.09
C ASP A 959 -27.59 21.69 -10.45
N GLY A 960 -26.25 21.81 -10.55
CA GLY A 960 -25.57 22.93 -11.19
C GLY A 960 -24.69 23.79 -10.28
N ALA A 961 -24.42 23.37 -9.04
CA ALA A 961 -23.53 24.10 -8.15
C ALA A 961 -22.70 23.19 -7.23
N SER A 962 -21.54 23.68 -6.81
CA SER A 962 -20.59 22.95 -5.96
C SER A 962 -20.02 23.90 -4.90
N PRO A 963 -19.60 23.40 -3.73
CA PRO A 963 -19.05 24.25 -2.67
C PRO A 963 -17.86 25.08 -3.15
N GLY A 964 -17.86 26.36 -2.81
CA GLY A 964 -16.79 27.31 -3.12
C GLY A 964 -16.51 28.30 -2.00
N PRO A 965 -15.63 29.29 -2.23
CA PRO A 965 -15.33 30.32 -1.23
C PRO A 965 -16.56 31.09 -0.75
N ALA A 966 -17.52 31.31 -1.66
CA ALA A 966 -18.78 31.98 -1.39
C ALA A 966 -19.80 31.12 -0.63
N THR A 967 -19.62 29.80 -0.55
CA THR A 967 -20.52 28.93 0.23
C THR A 967 -20.39 29.26 1.70
N GLU A 968 -21.51 29.56 2.33
CA GLU A 968 -21.60 30.03 3.72
C GLU A 968 -21.77 28.83 4.66
N PRO A 969 -20.90 28.63 5.66
CA PRO A 969 -21.12 27.63 6.71
C PRO A 969 -22.10 28.14 7.76
N GLY A 970 -22.62 27.24 8.59
CA GLY A 970 -23.34 27.57 9.83
C GLY A 970 -24.86 27.61 9.70
N HIS A 971 -25.42 27.26 8.55
CA HIS A 971 -26.87 27.24 8.31
C HIS A 971 -27.45 25.86 8.61
N PRO A 972 -28.20 25.69 9.72
CA PRO A 972 -28.66 24.37 10.15
C PRO A 972 -29.86 23.86 9.36
N MET A 973 -29.92 22.55 9.10
CA MET A 973 -31.22 21.88 8.99
C MET A 973 -31.79 21.71 10.39
N ARG A 974 -33.04 22.14 10.60
CA ARG A 974 -33.72 22.05 11.89
C ARG A 974 -34.80 20.99 11.83
N VAL A 975 -34.87 20.12 12.84
CA VAL A 975 -35.85 19.03 12.91
C VAL A 975 -36.60 19.17 14.23
N ASP A 976 -37.88 19.50 14.15
CA ASP A 976 -38.78 19.69 15.29
C ASP A 976 -39.27 18.35 15.83
N ARG A 977 -39.55 17.39 14.93
CA ARG A 977 -40.07 16.08 15.33
C ARG A 977 -39.78 15.00 14.33
N VAL A 978 -39.55 13.77 14.80
CA VAL A 978 -39.56 12.54 14.01
C VAL A 978 -40.55 11.56 14.62
N THR A 979 -41.41 10.98 13.80
CA THR A 979 -42.36 9.93 14.20
C THR A 979 -42.32 8.75 13.23
N VAL A 980 -42.43 7.55 13.78
CA VAL A 980 -42.69 6.31 13.03
C VAL A 980 -43.94 5.67 13.59
N SER A 981 -44.90 5.34 12.76
CA SER A 981 -46.13 4.66 13.17
C SER A 981 -46.49 3.52 12.21
N ALA A 982 -47.21 2.53 12.72
CA ALA A 982 -47.67 1.40 11.94
C ALA A 982 -49.18 1.17 12.12
N ARG A 983 -49.82 0.65 11.08
CA ARG A 983 -51.25 0.28 11.09
C ARG A 983 -51.40 -1.15 10.62
N GLU A 984 -52.15 -1.96 11.37
CA GLU A 984 -52.45 -3.34 10.98
C GLU A 984 -53.29 -3.40 9.70
N GLY A 985 -53.08 -4.45 8.90
CA GLY A 985 -53.92 -4.73 7.74
C GLY A 985 -55.32 -5.14 8.16
N ALA A 986 -56.34 -4.78 7.36
CA ALA A 986 -57.68 -5.33 7.56
C ALA A 986 -57.59 -6.86 7.44
N ALA A 987 -57.96 -7.59 8.50
CA ALA A 987 -57.98 -9.05 8.47
C ALA A 987 -58.81 -9.50 7.26
N ALA A 988 -58.20 -10.21 6.31
CA ALA A 988 -58.92 -10.85 5.24
C ALA A 988 -59.95 -11.80 5.90
N ALA A 989 -61.23 -11.45 5.83
CA ALA A 989 -62.30 -12.38 6.12
C ALA A 989 -62.07 -13.60 5.22
N ARG A 990 -61.75 -14.74 5.85
CA ARG A 990 -61.59 -16.02 5.16
C ARG A 990 -62.89 -16.48 4.53
#